data_AF-F6FQR3-F1
#
_entry.id   AF-F6FQR3-F1
#
_cell.length_a   1.000
_cell.length_b   1.000
_cell.length_c   1.000
_cell.angle_alpha   90.00
_cell.angle_beta   90.00
_cell.angle_gamma   90.00
#
_symmetry.space_group_name_H-M   'P 1'
#
loop_
_entity.id
_entity.type
_entity.pdbx_description
1 polymer ?
#
loop_
_entity_poly.entity_id
_entity_poly.type
_entity_poly.pdbx_seq_one_letter_code
_entity_poly.pdbx_strand_id
1 'polypeptide(L)'
;MKRTQRHARTGRAVAGVVAAMTVLGSGLATVAVPAQAAADEPALDWSNYERTTITRDVGEPIGMTILPDNKIIHTARNGEVRLTDPATGITKVVNRLDVYANSEDGLQGIAIDPDFEENGWVYLVYSPRDADGDGVADTPAGNAPNTLPAGQDESYWDRWLGVNRLSRFQWTGEALDLSSEQAILDVEVQRGQCCHVGADIDFDGEGNLYLSTGDNTPAGTPGANGYAPNNDAPGMNPGFDARRSSGNTNDLRGKILRIHVEEDGSYTIPEGNLFPPGTPNTRPEIFVMGVRNPFRIDVDAETNTLSWGDYGPDAAQANPNRGPMGYVEWNITSLDDPHNAGWPFCHGPNAAYNEWNFATATPGEWFDCDNLVNNSRWNTGLRELPPSRAATVHYGDQPGQQPWDELVTFGAGSGQGPMGGPAYHYDATNPSTAKLPEYWDGKWFFGEFSQDYIAAFTVNDALEVTAIEDFVPNASIVPAGMPQIDNPIDLEFGPDGALYVLEYGDGFFRANPDAGLHRIAYAQDNRSPQARLSATPHSSSTAPLTVQFDASRSSDPEGQALTYQWDFDGDGTFDATGVQATHTYTELGVYTARLRVTDTGGKFSLATRTISVGNTAPEVTVEFPANGGFFQWGDQVPFQVTTHDAEDGDQTVCSRVRWTYGLGHDEHAHPEVSGTGCTGVFRTDPNSPQHGDGANLYGAVVVTYTDAGANGLPPATGEATVRLNPFLQEAEFATSLGGATVVQDAEASAGAVVAVTSETTLRWDPVSFVGIDDVLVRAQGSGRLELRYGSPSAKPFGTAILKPGDGWKDVELEIAGKAPTEPGALYVTVRGEANIDSLTFRGVGVAQAP
;
A
#
# COMPACT_ATOMS: atom_id res chain seq x y z
N MET A 1 -55.76 40.19 28.82
CA MET A 1 -56.64 39.45 29.77
C MET A 1 -58.05 39.30 29.17
N LYS A 2 -58.75 38.21 29.51
CA LYS A 2 -60.18 37.86 29.24
C LYS A 2 -60.56 37.23 27.86
N ARG A 3 -60.71 35.90 27.92
CA ARG A 3 -61.91 35.08 27.62
C ARG A 3 -62.36 34.76 26.16
N THR A 4 -62.31 33.44 25.91
CA THR A 4 -63.35 32.51 25.41
C THR A 4 -63.65 32.35 23.90
N GLN A 5 -63.62 31.08 23.49
CA GLN A 5 -64.07 30.50 22.22
C GLN A 5 -65.58 30.64 21.95
N ARG A 6 -65.99 30.50 20.68
CA ARG A 6 -67.22 29.77 20.28
C ARG A 6 -67.15 29.34 18.80
N HIS A 7 -67.60 28.12 18.50
CA HIS A 7 -67.82 27.62 17.14
C HIS A 7 -69.21 27.97 16.60
N ALA A 8 -69.35 27.99 15.27
CA ALA A 8 -70.61 27.76 14.55
C ALA A 8 -70.34 27.02 13.21
N ARG A 9 -71.28 26.16 12.78
CA ARG A 9 -71.19 25.28 11.59
C ARG A 9 -72.52 25.38 10.80
N THR A 10 -72.47 25.56 9.47
CA THR A 10 -73.47 25.20 8.42
C THR A 10 -72.99 25.75 7.05
N GLY A 11 -73.11 25.13 5.86
CA GLY A 11 -73.48 23.75 5.50
C GLY A 11 -74.13 23.61 4.08
N ARG A 12 -73.49 22.83 3.16
CA ARG A 12 -73.98 22.28 1.85
C ARG A 12 -74.18 23.27 0.67
N ALA A 13 -74.13 22.88 -0.63
CA ALA A 13 -74.18 21.56 -1.33
C ALA A 13 -73.30 21.53 -2.63
N VAL A 14 -72.61 20.44 -3.03
CA VAL A 14 -73.00 19.36 -4.03
C VAL A 14 -73.20 19.88 -5.48
N ALA A 15 -72.61 19.39 -6.60
CA ALA A 15 -71.71 18.27 -7.02
C ALA A 15 -70.93 18.67 -8.33
N GLY A 16 -70.06 17.90 -9.02
CA GLY A 16 -69.42 16.57 -8.81
C GLY A 16 -69.56 15.57 -10.00
N VAL A 17 -68.53 15.41 -10.86
CA VAL A 17 -68.37 14.34 -11.91
C VAL A 17 -66.89 13.91 -12.03
N VAL A 18 -66.65 12.64 -12.38
CA VAL A 18 -65.34 11.95 -12.48
C VAL A 18 -64.82 11.87 -13.92
N ALA A 19 -63.50 11.97 -14.10
CA ALA A 19 -62.78 11.29 -15.20
C ALA A 19 -61.36 10.94 -14.73
N ALA A 20 -60.95 9.68 -14.92
CA ALA A 20 -59.61 9.20 -14.60
C ALA A 20 -58.83 8.91 -15.89
N MET A 21 -57.56 9.33 -15.94
CA MET A 21 -56.56 8.75 -16.86
C MET A 21 -55.21 8.70 -16.15
N THR A 22 -54.68 7.49 -16.02
CA THR A 22 -53.29 7.21 -15.66
C THR A 22 -52.37 7.53 -16.84
N VAL A 23 -51.31 8.30 -16.61
CA VAL A 23 -50.14 8.37 -17.49
C VAL A 23 -48.90 8.28 -16.61
N LEU A 24 -48.09 7.26 -16.83
CA LEU A 24 -46.72 7.19 -16.31
C LEU A 24 -45.88 8.26 -17.02
N GLY A 25 -45.12 9.03 -16.25
CA GLY A 25 -44.24 10.06 -16.77
C GLY A 25 -43.09 10.29 -15.80
N SER A 26 -41.98 9.58 -16.03
CA SER A 26 -40.70 9.82 -15.38
C SER A 26 -40.24 11.26 -15.64
N GLY A 27 -39.73 11.91 -14.61
CA GLY A 27 -39.33 13.32 -14.61
C GLY A 27 -38.11 13.56 -13.74
N LEU A 28 -37.12 12.67 -13.82
CA LEU A 28 -35.76 13.00 -13.42
C LEU A 28 -35.28 14.09 -14.39
N ALA A 29 -35.20 15.32 -13.91
CA ALA A 29 -34.48 16.38 -14.59
C ALA A 29 -32.99 16.18 -14.30
N THR A 30 -32.38 15.18 -14.94
CA THR A 30 -30.93 15.17 -15.09
C THR A 30 -30.55 16.42 -15.87
N VAL A 31 -29.86 17.36 -15.21
CA VAL A 31 -29.08 18.36 -15.92
C VAL A 31 -27.87 17.62 -16.47
N ALA A 32 -28.10 16.90 -17.56
CA ALA A 32 -27.01 16.30 -18.33
C ALA A 32 -26.18 17.47 -18.88
N VAL A 33 -25.02 17.71 -18.27
CA VAL A 33 -23.96 18.47 -18.90
C VAL A 33 -23.70 17.77 -20.24
N PRO A 34 -23.80 18.47 -21.38
CA PRO A 34 -23.59 17.82 -22.66
C PRO A 34 -22.14 17.34 -22.72
N ALA A 35 -21.94 16.05 -23.02
CA ALA A 35 -20.63 15.38 -23.15
C ALA A 35 -19.73 15.94 -24.28
N GLN A 36 -20.06 17.12 -24.81
CA GLN A 36 -19.30 17.89 -25.77
C GLN A 36 -18.48 19.02 -25.11
N ALA A 37 -18.72 19.35 -23.83
CA ALA A 37 -18.01 20.41 -23.12
C ALA A 37 -16.67 19.95 -22.49
N ALA A 38 -16.58 18.69 -22.05
CA ALA A 38 -15.36 18.14 -21.44
C ALA A 38 -14.16 18.02 -22.41
N ALA A 39 -14.37 18.25 -23.71
CA ALA A 39 -13.32 18.14 -24.73
C ALA A 39 -12.48 19.41 -24.92
N ASP A 40 -12.86 20.54 -24.30
CA ASP A 40 -12.21 21.85 -24.44
C ASP A 40 -11.55 22.36 -23.13
N GLU A 41 -11.62 21.61 -22.01
CA GLU A 41 -11.02 22.02 -20.72
C GLU A 41 -9.50 21.71 -20.66
N PRO A 42 -8.60 22.71 -20.63
CA PRO A 42 -7.15 22.47 -20.72
C PRO A 42 -6.54 21.73 -19.52
N ALA A 43 -7.28 21.67 -18.41
CA ALA A 43 -6.92 20.92 -17.21
C ALA A 43 -7.12 19.40 -17.37
N LEU A 44 -7.98 18.95 -18.30
CA LEU A 44 -8.23 17.53 -18.57
C LEU A 44 -7.43 17.00 -19.77
N ASP A 45 -6.65 17.87 -20.41
CA ASP A 45 -5.67 17.47 -21.42
C ASP A 45 -4.35 17.11 -20.73
N TRP A 46 -4.14 15.81 -20.55
CA TRP A 46 -2.94 15.23 -19.92
C TRP A 46 -1.63 15.56 -20.65
N SER A 47 -1.68 16.08 -21.88
CA SER A 47 -0.48 16.58 -22.55
C SER A 47 0.02 17.92 -21.98
N ASN A 48 -0.81 18.64 -21.21
CA ASN A 48 -0.42 19.85 -20.49
C ASN A 48 0.24 19.58 -19.12
N TYR A 49 0.52 18.33 -18.76
CA TYR A 49 1.18 17.97 -17.50
C TYR A 49 2.57 17.37 -17.77
N GLU A 50 3.45 17.50 -16.79
CA GLU A 50 4.69 16.72 -16.71
C GLU A 50 4.76 15.98 -15.38
N ARG A 51 5.06 14.68 -15.43
CA ARG A 51 5.44 13.89 -14.26
C ARG A 51 6.93 13.58 -14.34
N THR A 52 7.68 13.99 -13.32
CA THR A 52 9.15 13.85 -13.27
C THR A 52 9.58 13.09 -12.03
N THR A 53 10.46 12.11 -12.18
CA THR A 53 11.16 11.48 -11.04
C THR A 53 12.19 12.46 -10.51
N ILE A 54 12.12 12.79 -9.22
CA ILE A 54 13.13 13.57 -8.51
C ILE A 54 14.30 12.66 -8.11
N THR A 55 13.97 11.50 -7.53
CA THR A 55 14.93 10.52 -7.02
C THR A 55 14.29 9.14 -6.92
N ARG A 56 15.13 8.09 -6.90
CA ARG A 56 14.76 6.71 -6.52
C ARG A 56 15.44 6.25 -5.23
N ASP A 57 16.24 7.10 -4.60
CA ASP A 57 16.90 6.80 -3.33
C ASP A 57 15.97 7.13 -2.15
N VAL A 58 14.80 6.48 -2.12
CA VAL A 58 13.76 6.69 -1.10
C VAL A 58 13.81 5.71 0.07
N GLY A 59 14.60 4.63 -0.05
CA GLY A 59 14.61 3.56 0.95
C GLY A 59 13.36 2.69 0.82
N GLU A 60 12.82 2.22 1.94
CA GLU A 60 11.46 1.67 2.01
C GLU A 60 10.53 2.81 2.48
N PRO A 61 9.98 3.63 1.56
CA PRO A 61 9.33 4.89 1.94
C PRO A 61 8.07 4.64 2.75
N ILE A 62 7.81 5.50 3.75
CA ILE A 62 6.49 5.62 4.36
C ILE A 62 5.95 7.01 4.07
N GLY A 63 6.28 8.03 4.87
CA GLY A 63 5.72 9.38 4.73
C GLY A 63 6.72 10.42 4.21
N MET A 64 6.22 11.55 3.73
CA MET A 64 7.00 12.75 3.40
C MET A 64 6.43 14.03 4.01
N THR A 65 7.25 15.07 4.06
CA THR A 65 6.82 16.44 4.29
C THR A 65 7.66 17.43 3.45
N ILE A 66 6.99 18.39 2.78
CA ILE A 66 7.66 19.42 1.97
C ILE A 66 7.98 20.66 2.80
N LEU A 67 9.26 21.03 2.85
CA LEU A 67 9.73 22.25 3.51
C LEU A 67 9.41 23.51 2.68
N PRO A 68 9.32 24.70 3.32
CA PRO A 68 9.07 25.98 2.63
C PRO A 68 10.07 26.33 1.50
N ASP A 69 11.28 25.74 1.51
CA ASP A 69 12.28 25.90 0.44
C ASP A 69 12.18 24.84 -0.69
N ASN A 70 11.11 24.03 -0.68
CA ASN A 70 10.82 22.89 -1.55
C ASN A 70 11.78 21.69 -1.39
N LYS A 71 12.64 21.64 -0.38
CA LYS A 71 13.26 20.37 0.01
C LYS A 71 12.22 19.45 0.66
N ILE A 72 12.46 18.15 0.62
CA ILE A 72 11.49 17.15 1.06
C ILE A 72 12.18 16.28 2.11
N ILE A 73 11.60 16.18 3.30
CA ILE A 73 12.01 15.19 4.28
C ILE A 73 11.08 13.99 4.13
N HIS A 74 11.62 12.78 4.03
CA HIS A 74 10.83 11.55 3.99
C HIS A 74 11.38 10.49 4.93
N THR A 75 10.49 9.60 5.35
CA THR A 75 10.81 8.49 6.24
C THR A 75 10.96 7.20 5.45
N ALA A 76 11.89 6.35 5.89
CA ALA A 76 11.90 4.95 5.52
C ALA A 76 11.65 4.07 6.74
N ARG A 77 10.83 3.02 6.57
CA ARG A 77 10.34 2.19 7.69
C ARG A 77 11.43 1.59 8.57
N ASN A 78 12.61 1.35 7.97
CA ASN A 78 13.83 0.88 8.64
C ASN A 78 14.45 1.87 9.66
N GLY A 79 13.81 3.02 9.92
CA GLY A 79 14.25 4.04 10.88
C GLY A 79 15.03 5.20 10.27
N GLU A 80 15.23 5.26 8.94
CA GLU A 80 15.95 6.36 8.30
C GLU A 80 15.05 7.57 8.06
N VAL A 81 15.56 8.76 8.41
CA VAL A 81 15.02 10.04 7.92
C VAL A 81 15.93 10.51 6.79
N ARG A 82 15.33 10.89 5.67
CA ARG A 82 15.99 11.22 4.42
C ARG A 82 15.62 12.63 3.99
N LEU A 83 16.60 13.38 3.49
CA LEU A 83 16.41 14.72 2.91
C LEU A 83 16.69 14.65 1.41
N THR A 84 15.71 15.04 0.60
CA THR A 84 15.85 15.20 -0.85
C THR A 84 15.76 16.66 -1.24
N ASP A 85 16.64 17.10 -2.14
CA ASP A 85 16.59 18.41 -2.77
C ASP A 85 16.14 18.26 -4.25
N PRO A 86 14.90 18.65 -4.59
CA PRO A 86 14.40 18.55 -5.97
C PRO A 86 15.15 19.37 -7.00
N ALA A 87 15.85 20.45 -6.60
CA ALA A 87 16.66 21.25 -7.51
C ALA A 87 17.95 20.53 -7.94
N THR A 88 18.39 19.52 -7.18
CA THR A 88 19.61 18.75 -7.44
C THR A 88 19.40 17.26 -7.70
N GLY A 89 18.24 16.70 -7.34
CA GLY A 89 17.93 15.26 -7.44
C GLY A 89 18.72 14.40 -6.45
N ILE A 90 19.30 15.01 -5.42
CA ILE A 90 20.15 14.34 -4.43
C ILE A 90 19.30 14.01 -3.19
N THR A 91 19.32 12.74 -2.79
CA THR A 91 18.86 12.31 -1.44
C THR A 91 20.06 12.09 -0.53
N LYS A 92 19.88 12.31 0.77
CA LYS A 92 20.81 11.92 1.84
C LYS A 92 20.01 11.30 2.99
N VAL A 93 20.51 10.23 3.59
CA VAL A 93 20.08 9.80 4.93
C VAL A 93 20.66 10.81 5.93
N VAL A 94 19.81 11.53 6.65
CA VAL A 94 20.21 12.60 7.58
C VAL A 94 20.13 12.17 9.05
N ASN A 95 19.22 11.26 9.39
CA ASN A 95 19.11 10.66 10.71
C ASN A 95 18.74 9.17 10.62
N ARG A 96 18.96 8.44 11.72
CA ARG A 96 18.45 7.07 11.89
C ARG A 96 18.01 6.85 13.35
N LEU A 97 16.79 6.38 13.55
CA LEU A 97 16.22 5.96 14.83
C LEU A 97 16.36 4.43 14.99
N ASP A 98 16.50 3.92 16.23
CA ASP A 98 16.45 2.48 16.50
C ASP A 98 15.00 2.03 16.69
N VAL A 99 14.43 1.42 15.64
CA VAL A 99 13.00 1.10 15.56
C VAL A 99 12.74 -0.41 15.57
N TYR A 100 11.64 -0.81 16.19
CA TYR A 100 11.11 -2.16 16.11
C TYR A 100 10.50 -2.34 14.72
N ALA A 101 11.13 -3.17 13.89
CA ALA A 101 10.76 -3.37 12.49
C ALA A 101 10.38 -4.85 12.23
N ASN A 102 9.23 -5.26 12.78
CA ASN A 102 8.56 -6.53 12.46
C ASN A 102 7.20 -6.20 11.85
N SER A 103 6.75 -6.94 10.82
CA SER A 103 5.51 -6.57 10.12
C SER A 103 5.59 -5.13 9.61
N GLU A 104 4.52 -4.36 9.73
CA GLU A 104 4.43 -2.96 9.31
C GLU A 104 5.09 -1.98 10.30
N ASP A 105 5.57 -2.45 11.46
CA ASP A 105 6.22 -1.59 12.46
C ASP A 105 7.52 -0.97 11.93
N GLY A 106 7.89 0.18 12.49
CA GLY A 106 9.06 0.95 12.09
C GLY A 106 8.91 2.44 12.36
N LEU A 107 9.58 3.26 11.56
CA LEU A 107 9.34 4.70 11.43
C LEU A 107 8.22 4.93 10.40
N GLN A 108 7.24 5.78 10.73
CA GLN A 108 5.98 5.94 10.00
C GLN A 108 5.84 7.38 9.46
N GLY A 109 4.72 8.06 9.73
CA GLY A 109 4.46 9.43 9.30
C GLY A 109 5.43 10.47 9.86
N ILE A 110 5.46 11.60 9.17
CA ILE A 110 6.28 12.78 9.42
C ILE A 110 5.46 14.00 9.06
N ALA A 111 5.59 15.09 9.83
CA ALA A 111 5.00 16.38 9.48
C ALA A 111 5.87 17.51 10.02
N ILE A 112 5.83 18.68 9.37
CA ILE A 112 6.34 19.92 9.95
C ILE A 112 5.26 20.64 10.75
N ASP A 113 5.68 21.39 11.77
CA ASP A 113 4.79 22.25 12.55
C ASP A 113 4.20 23.39 11.67
N PRO A 114 2.95 23.84 11.88
CA PRO A 114 2.39 24.97 11.13
C PRO A 114 3.23 26.26 11.21
N ASP A 115 3.92 26.49 12.35
CA ASP A 115 4.83 27.61 12.56
C ASP A 115 6.31 27.24 12.26
N PHE A 116 6.58 26.24 11.41
CA PHE A 116 7.93 25.70 11.15
C PHE A 116 8.98 26.75 10.75
N GLU A 117 8.61 27.77 9.95
CA GLU A 117 9.54 28.86 9.60
C GLU A 117 10.01 29.68 10.82
N GLU A 118 9.25 29.68 11.90
CA GLU A 118 9.61 30.35 13.17
C GLU A 118 10.22 29.38 14.19
N ASN A 119 9.72 28.15 14.29
CA ASN A 119 10.02 27.23 15.39
C ASN A 119 10.88 26.00 15.04
N GLY A 120 10.98 25.62 13.76
CA GLY A 120 11.80 24.51 13.27
C GLY A 120 11.40 23.11 13.75
N TRP A 121 10.18 22.89 14.25
CA TRP A 121 9.75 21.57 14.75
C TRP A 121 9.32 20.60 13.64
N VAL A 122 9.84 19.37 13.70
CA VAL A 122 9.43 18.24 12.85
C VAL A 122 8.93 17.10 13.73
N TYR A 123 7.72 16.62 13.46
CA TYR A 123 7.08 15.51 14.16
C TYR A 123 7.37 14.20 13.45
N LEU A 124 7.52 13.11 14.20
CA LEU A 124 7.66 11.74 13.70
C LEU A 124 6.78 10.80 14.54
N VAL A 125 6.17 9.81 13.89
CA VAL A 125 5.61 8.65 14.58
C VAL A 125 6.47 7.42 14.30
N TYR A 126 6.86 6.69 15.35
CA TYR A 126 7.74 5.52 15.21
C TYR A 126 7.52 4.49 16.31
N SER A 127 8.02 3.28 16.07
CA SER A 127 8.03 2.16 17.00
C SER A 127 9.38 2.07 17.71
N PRO A 128 9.65 2.75 18.85
CA PRO A 128 10.89 2.57 19.60
C PRO A 128 11.09 1.09 20.01
N ARG A 129 12.35 0.64 20.05
CA ARG A 129 12.69 -0.70 20.57
C ARG A 129 12.79 -0.77 22.09
N ASP A 130 13.17 0.36 22.68
CA ASP A 130 13.46 0.60 24.09
C ASP A 130 12.79 1.96 24.39
N ALA A 131 11.52 1.90 24.77
CA ALA A 131 10.65 3.07 24.93
C ALA A 131 10.80 3.71 26.32
N ASP A 132 11.26 2.95 27.32
CA ASP A 132 11.51 3.42 28.69
C ASP A 132 12.96 3.89 28.93
N GLY A 133 13.89 3.52 28.05
CA GLY A 133 15.28 3.97 28.03
C GLY A 133 16.21 3.19 28.96
N ASP A 134 15.84 1.99 29.41
CA ASP A 134 16.66 1.19 30.34
C ASP A 134 17.86 0.47 29.67
N GLY A 135 17.89 0.42 28.34
CA GLY A 135 18.91 -0.26 27.54
C GLY A 135 18.55 -1.69 27.12
N VAL A 136 17.32 -2.14 27.38
CA VAL A 136 16.78 -3.44 26.99
C VAL A 136 15.59 -3.23 26.04
N ALA A 137 15.42 -4.13 25.06
CA ALA A 137 14.26 -4.04 24.18
C ALA A 137 12.99 -4.49 24.92
N ASP A 138 11.95 -3.64 24.91
CA ASP A 138 10.66 -3.88 25.59
C ASP A 138 10.00 -5.18 25.11
N THR A 139 10.05 -5.37 23.79
CA THR A 139 9.32 -6.41 23.08
C THR A 139 10.26 -7.44 22.44
N PRO A 140 9.96 -8.75 22.53
CA PRO A 140 10.61 -9.77 21.70
C PRO A 140 10.49 -9.50 20.20
N ALA A 141 11.53 -9.84 19.45
CA ALA A 141 11.51 -9.82 17.98
C ALA A 141 10.75 -11.03 17.40
N GLY A 142 10.18 -10.87 16.21
CA GLY A 142 9.40 -11.91 15.53
C GLY A 142 7.95 -11.95 16.01
N ASN A 143 7.23 -13.02 15.65
CA ASN A 143 5.80 -13.11 15.93
C ASN A 143 5.48 -13.66 17.32
N ALA A 144 4.44 -13.10 17.91
CA ALA A 144 3.68 -13.66 19.00
C ALA A 144 2.90 -14.91 18.53
N PRO A 145 2.68 -15.90 19.40
CA PRO A 145 1.88 -17.07 19.05
C PRO A 145 0.39 -16.73 18.99
N ASN A 146 -0.35 -17.41 18.10
CA ASN A 146 -1.80 -17.23 17.94
C ASN A 146 -2.60 -17.70 19.17
N THR A 147 -2.03 -18.59 19.99
CA THR A 147 -2.65 -19.12 21.22
C THR A 147 -1.64 -19.15 22.37
N LEU A 148 -2.14 -19.12 23.61
CA LEU A 148 -1.32 -19.24 24.81
C LEU A 148 -0.44 -20.50 24.76
N PRO A 149 0.89 -20.38 24.94
CA PRO A 149 1.76 -21.54 25.06
C PRO A 149 1.38 -22.43 26.24
N ALA A 150 1.56 -23.75 26.09
CA ALA A 150 1.14 -24.73 27.08
C ALA A 150 1.75 -24.44 28.48
N GLY A 151 0.87 -24.23 29.47
CA GLY A 151 1.25 -23.95 30.86
C GLY A 151 1.47 -22.47 31.20
N GLN A 152 1.20 -21.55 30.26
CA GLN A 152 1.11 -20.12 30.51
C GLN A 152 -0.32 -19.70 30.89
N ASP A 153 -0.46 -18.50 31.45
CA ASP A 153 -1.71 -17.77 31.58
C ASP A 153 -1.66 -16.45 30.79
N GLU A 154 -2.71 -15.63 30.86
CA GLU A 154 -2.86 -14.44 30.01
C GLU A 154 -1.84 -13.33 30.27
N SER A 155 -1.11 -13.35 31.40
CA SER A 155 0.05 -12.45 31.61
C SER A 155 1.21 -12.73 30.66
N TYR A 156 1.18 -13.84 29.92
CA TYR A 156 2.11 -14.10 28.82
C TYR A 156 2.02 -13.04 27.71
N TRP A 157 0.88 -12.38 27.51
CA TRP A 157 0.69 -11.37 26.46
C TRP A 157 1.35 -10.03 26.80
N ASP A 158 1.52 -9.70 28.09
CA ASP A 158 2.12 -8.44 28.57
C ASP A 158 3.53 -8.21 27.99
N ARG A 159 4.30 -9.28 27.77
CA ARG A 159 5.65 -9.23 27.18
C ARG A 159 5.68 -8.75 25.73
N TRP A 160 4.54 -8.77 25.05
CA TRP A 160 4.37 -8.40 23.66
C TRP A 160 3.72 -7.01 23.53
N LEU A 161 3.59 -6.28 24.63
CA LEU A 161 3.24 -4.86 24.59
C LEU A 161 4.45 -4.06 24.09
N GLY A 162 4.15 -2.94 23.44
CA GLY A 162 5.08 -1.90 23.02
C GLY A 162 4.30 -0.62 22.73
N VAL A 163 4.95 0.41 22.21
CA VAL A 163 4.29 1.69 21.87
C VAL A 163 4.62 2.15 20.47
N ASN A 164 3.65 2.74 19.76
CA ASN A 164 3.91 3.69 18.70
C ASN A 164 3.99 5.08 19.35
N ARG A 165 5.12 5.77 19.21
CA ARG A 165 5.41 7.05 19.84
C ARG A 165 5.33 8.18 18.83
N LEU A 166 4.57 9.22 19.16
CA LEU A 166 4.65 10.55 18.56
C LEU A 166 5.69 11.37 19.34
N SER A 167 6.75 11.82 18.66
CA SER A 167 7.73 12.78 19.18
C SER A 167 7.95 13.91 18.18
N ARG A 168 8.50 15.05 18.65
CA ARG A 168 9.04 16.10 17.76
C ARG A 168 10.50 16.44 18.05
N PHE A 169 11.18 16.94 17.03
CA PHE A 169 12.62 17.23 17.00
C PHE A 169 12.89 18.56 16.29
N GLN A 170 13.94 19.27 16.73
CA GLN A 170 14.39 20.51 16.10
C GLN A 170 15.13 20.25 14.78
N TRP A 171 14.76 20.98 13.73
CA TRP A 171 15.45 21.00 12.45
C TRP A 171 16.66 21.92 12.48
N THR A 172 17.83 21.40 12.09
CA THR A 172 19.10 22.16 12.08
C THR A 172 19.38 22.87 10.74
N GLY A 173 18.52 22.70 9.74
CA GLY A 173 18.76 23.09 8.35
C GLY A 173 19.35 21.98 7.47
N GLU A 174 19.98 20.95 8.08
CA GLU A 174 20.57 19.80 7.38
C GLU A 174 20.11 18.43 7.91
N ALA A 175 19.73 18.34 9.19
CA ALA A 175 19.28 17.13 9.88
C ALA A 175 18.42 17.46 11.12
N LEU A 176 17.78 16.46 11.72
CA LEU A 176 17.12 16.59 13.03
C LEU A 176 18.16 16.54 14.17
N ASP A 177 18.02 17.40 15.18
CA ASP A 177 18.74 17.24 16.45
C ASP A 177 18.02 16.18 17.31
N LEU A 178 18.49 14.93 17.24
CA LEU A 178 17.92 13.84 18.04
C LEU A 178 18.05 14.03 19.56
N SER A 179 18.88 14.98 20.04
CA SER A 179 18.96 15.32 21.47
C SER A 179 17.90 16.31 21.93
N SER A 180 17.13 16.88 20.99
CA SER A 180 16.02 17.80 21.25
C SER A 180 14.65 17.12 21.39
N GLU A 181 14.61 15.78 21.41
CA GLU A 181 13.38 15.00 21.43
C GLU A 181 12.40 15.47 22.52
N GLN A 182 11.18 15.78 22.09
CA GLN A 182 10.01 15.88 22.95
C GLN A 182 9.07 14.74 22.60
N ALA A 183 9.01 13.71 23.47
CA ALA A 183 8.05 12.61 23.37
C ALA A 183 6.67 13.07 23.89
N ILE A 184 5.67 13.06 23.01
CA ILE A 184 4.36 13.70 23.23
C ILE A 184 3.32 12.68 23.66
N LEU A 185 3.18 11.59 22.88
CA LEU A 185 2.12 10.59 23.08
C LEU A 185 2.59 9.18 22.70
N ASP A 186 2.37 8.24 23.61
CA ASP A 186 2.54 6.80 23.38
C ASP A 186 1.18 6.13 23.16
N VAL A 187 1.03 5.46 22.02
CA VAL A 187 -0.10 4.57 21.69
C VAL A 187 0.34 3.13 21.97
N GLU A 188 -0.21 2.52 23.02
CA GLU A 188 0.09 1.13 23.39
C GLU A 188 -0.42 0.15 22.31
N VAL A 189 0.44 -0.78 21.90
CA VAL A 189 0.21 -1.73 20.80
C VAL A 189 0.64 -3.14 21.19
N GLN A 190 -0.03 -4.13 20.60
CA GLN A 190 0.27 -5.54 20.73
C GLN A 190 1.19 -5.96 19.57
N ARG A 191 2.48 -6.06 19.84
CA ARG A 191 3.53 -6.41 18.89
C ARG A 191 3.57 -7.92 18.60
N GLY A 192 4.36 -8.29 17.59
CA GLY A 192 4.47 -9.66 17.12
C GLY A 192 3.20 -10.18 16.44
N GLN A 193 2.27 -9.29 16.12
CA GLN A 193 1.19 -9.52 15.16
C GLN A 193 1.33 -8.41 14.10
N CYS A 194 1.13 -8.76 12.83
CA CYS A 194 0.67 -7.79 11.85
C CYS A 194 -0.81 -7.46 12.20
N CYS A 195 -1.44 -6.36 11.78
CA CYS A 195 -1.03 -5.28 10.89
C CYS A 195 -1.65 -3.97 11.43
N HIS A 196 -1.77 -2.95 10.59
CA HIS A 196 -2.52 -1.71 10.78
C HIS A 196 -1.89 -0.78 11.81
N VAL A 197 -0.92 0.00 11.35
CA VAL A 197 -0.22 1.00 12.15
C VAL A 197 -0.95 2.35 12.11
N GLY A 198 -1.53 2.74 10.97
CA GLY A 198 -1.92 4.13 10.70
C GLY A 198 -0.69 5.02 10.77
N ALA A 199 -0.66 5.90 11.78
CA ALA A 199 0.50 6.71 12.17
C ALA A 199 0.86 7.87 11.22
N ASP A 200 -0.17 8.47 10.62
CA ASP A 200 -0.08 9.69 9.82
C ASP A 200 -0.44 10.93 10.64
N ILE A 201 0.10 12.10 10.28
CA ILE A 201 0.06 13.34 11.09
C ILE A 201 -0.35 14.52 10.23
N ASP A 202 -1.30 15.34 10.69
CA ASP A 202 -1.56 16.65 10.09
C ASP A 202 -2.11 17.65 11.13
N PHE A 203 -2.34 18.92 10.75
CA PHE A 203 -2.71 20.01 11.65
C PHE A 203 -3.89 20.84 11.14
N ASP A 204 -4.77 21.28 12.05
CA ASP A 204 -5.75 22.31 11.71
C ASP A 204 -5.17 23.74 11.77
N GLY A 205 -5.94 24.70 11.26
CA GLY A 205 -5.59 26.13 11.28
C GLY A 205 -5.53 26.79 12.68
N GLU A 206 -5.79 26.04 13.77
CA GLU A 206 -5.57 26.46 15.15
C GLU A 206 -4.31 25.82 15.77
N GLY A 207 -3.58 25.00 15.02
CA GLY A 207 -2.39 24.29 15.48
C GLY A 207 -2.70 23.04 16.33
N ASN A 208 -3.90 22.47 16.25
CA ASN A 208 -4.17 21.17 16.85
C ASN A 208 -3.66 20.07 15.90
N LEU A 209 -2.90 19.13 16.47
CA LEU A 209 -2.36 17.96 15.79
C LEU A 209 -3.42 16.85 15.72
N TYR A 210 -3.62 16.33 14.52
CA TYR A 210 -4.36 15.12 14.23
C TYR A 210 -3.39 13.94 14.04
N LEU A 211 -3.73 12.78 14.58
CA LEU A 211 -2.92 11.55 14.47
C LEU A 211 -3.81 10.36 14.14
N SER A 212 -3.52 9.70 13.02
CA SER A 212 -4.17 8.45 12.64
C SER A 212 -3.60 7.26 13.42
N THR A 213 -4.43 6.30 13.82
CA THR A 213 -3.97 5.07 14.46
C THR A 213 -4.74 3.86 13.94
N GLY A 214 -4.01 2.84 13.47
CA GLY A 214 -4.59 1.56 13.08
C GLY A 214 -5.06 0.73 14.28
N ASP A 215 -5.91 -0.27 14.03
CA ASP A 215 -6.57 -1.10 15.03
C ASP A 215 -5.67 -2.16 15.66
N ASN A 216 -4.46 -2.34 15.10
CA ASN A 216 -3.47 -3.33 15.54
C ASN A 216 -4.05 -4.76 15.58
N THR A 217 -4.89 -5.12 14.61
CA THR A 217 -5.56 -6.44 14.53
C THR A 217 -5.46 -7.01 13.10
N PRO A 218 -4.84 -8.19 12.88
CA PRO A 218 -4.64 -8.73 11.54
C PRO A 218 -5.94 -9.18 10.87
N ALA A 219 -6.02 -8.98 9.55
CA ALA A 219 -7.03 -9.60 8.71
C ALA A 219 -7.00 -11.14 8.78
N GLY A 220 -5.80 -11.73 8.73
CA GLY A 220 -5.51 -13.16 8.90
C GLY A 220 -5.78 -13.73 10.30
N THR A 221 -6.60 -13.06 11.11
CA THR A 221 -7.05 -13.56 12.42
C THR A 221 -7.67 -14.96 12.28
N PRO A 222 -7.27 -15.96 13.10
CA PRO A 222 -7.81 -17.31 13.01
C PRO A 222 -9.34 -17.37 13.11
N GLY A 223 -9.98 -17.88 12.05
CA GLY A 223 -11.43 -17.96 11.88
C GLY A 223 -12.10 -16.68 11.35
N ALA A 224 -11.34 -15.61 11.07
CA ALA A 224 -11.86 -14.38 10.46
C ALA A 224 -12.29 -14.62 9.02
N ASN A 225 -11.52 -15.38 8.23
CA ASN A 225 -11.81 -15.72 6.84
C ASN A 225 -12.09 -14.46 5.98
N GLY A 226 -11.29 -13.40 6.15
CA GLY A 226 -11.47 -12.09 5.51
C GLY A 226 -12.58 -11.19 6.09
N TYR A 227 -13.35 -11.61 7.10
CA TYR A 227 -14.39 -10.76 7.73
C TYR A 227 -13.91 -10.15 9.06
N ALA A 228 -14.73 -9.31 9.70
CA ALA A 228 -14.46 -8.67 10.99
C ALA A 228 -13.76 -9.60 12.03
N PRO A 229 -12.50 -9.31 12.41
CA PRO A 229 -11.70 -10.10 13.33
C PRO A 229 -12.06 -9.78 14.79
N ASN A 230 -13.16 -10.37 15.24
CA ASN A 230 -13.74 -10.19 16.59
C ASN A 230 -13.52 -11.45 17.46
N ASN A 231 -12.32 -12.05 17.44
CA ASN A 231 -12.03 -13.33 18.08
C ASN A 231 -11.43 -13.15 19.49
N ASP A 232 -12.31 -13.03 20.48
CA ASP A 232 -11.92 -13.01 21.89
C ASP A 232 -12.01 -14.37 22.59
N ALA A 233 -11.85 -15.50 21.89
CA ALA A 233 -11.92 -16.82 22.53
C ALA A 233 -10.86 -16.98 23.65
N PRO A 234 -11.17 -17.64 24.79
CA PRO A 234 -10.22 -17.81 25.89
C PRO A 234 -8.91 -18.48 25.47
N GLY A 235 -7.78 -17.85 25.77
CA GLY A 235 -6.45 -18.32 25.39
C GLY A 235 -6.01 -18.02 23.95
N MET A 236 -6.83 -17.37 23.12
CA MET A 236 -6.36 -16.72 21.89
C MET A 236 -5.53 -15.47 22.22
N ASN A 237 -4.64 -15.08 21.31
CA ASN A 237 -3.92 -13.81 21.38
C ASN A 237 -4.93 -12.64 21.40
N PRO A 238 -4.82 -11.67 22.33
CA PRO A 238 -5.71 -10.51 22.36
C PRO A 238 -5.69 -9.71 21.05
N GLY A 239 -4.59 -9.75 20.29
CA GLY A 239 -4.45 -9.09 19.00
C GLY A 239 -5.55 -9.41 17.96
N PHE A 240 -6.30 -10.50 18.15
CA PHE A 240 -7.34 -10.99 17.23
C PHE A 240 -8.76 -10.46 17.45
N ASP A 241 -8.94 -9.42 18.25
CA ASP A 241 -10.24 -8.86 18.57
C ASP A 241 -10.29 -7.33 18.40
N ALA A 242 -10.64 -6.85 17.20
CA ALA A 242 -10.68 -5.41 16.87
C ALA A 242 -11.65 -4.60 17.77
N ARG A 243 -12.59 -5.27 18.46
CA ARG A 243 -13.45 -4.63 19.49
C ARG A 243 -12.63 -4.12 20.68
N ARG A 244 -11.44 -4.66 20.95
CA ARG A 244 -10.54 -4.20 22.03
C ARG A 244 -9.92 -2.82 21.76
N SER A 245 -9.81 -2.45 20.47
CA SER A 245 -9.13 -1.26 19.95
C SER A 245 -10.14 -0.32 19.31
N SER A 246 -10.49 -0.49 18.03
CA SER A 246 -11.37 0.42 17.27
C SER A 246 -12.69 0.69 17.98
N GLY A 247 -13.34 -0.38 18.44
CA GLY A 247 -14.61 -0.34 19.18
C GLY A 247 -14.50 0.04 20.67
N ASN A 248 -13.30 0.21 21.21
CA ASN A 248 -13.07 0.54 22.61
C ASN A 248 -12.85 2.05 22.76
N THR A 249 -13.70 2.70 23.56
CA THR A 249 -13.62 4.14 23.83
C THR A 249 -12.47 4.52 24.76
N ASN A 250 -11.88 3.55 25.47
CA ASN A 250 -10.77 3.76 26.40
C ASN A 250 -9.41 3.29 25.84
N ASP A 251 -9.33 3.11 24.52
CA ASP A 251 -8.13 2.72 23.78
C ASP A 251 -7.78 3.78 22.72
N LEU A 252 -6.51 3.94 22.38
CA LEU A 252 -6.07 4.92 21.37
C LEU A 252 -5.90 4.32 19.96
N ARG A 253 -5.98 3.00 19.80
CA ARG A 253 -5.85 2.31 18.51
C ARG A 253 -7.18 2.27 17.74
N GLY A 254 -7.11 2.28 16.41
CA GLY A 254 -8.30 2.31 15.56
C GLY A 254 -9.09 3.61 15.75
N LYS A 255 -8.38 4.74 15.73
CA LYS A 255 -8.87 6.10 15.98
C LYS A 255 -8.26 7.09 15.00
N ILE A 256 -8.87 8.26 14.90
CA ILE A 256 -8.15 9.49 14.60
C ILE A 256 -8.21 10.35 15.86
N LEU A 257 -7.04 10.74 16.36
CA LEU A 257 -6.86 11.50 17.59
C LEU A 257 -6.70 12.98 17.26
N ARG A 258 -7.09 13.88 18.17
CA ARG A 258 -6.84 15.33 18.09
C ARG A 258 -6.34 15.86 19.43
N ILE A 259 -5.18 16.50 19.44
CA ILE A 259 -4.52 17.09 20.62
C ILE A 259 -3.91 18.45 20.28
N HIS A 260 -3.60 19.27 21.28
CA HIS A 260 -2.83 20.51 21.10
C HIS A 260 -1.47 20.36 21.77
N VAL A 261 -0.36 20.52 21.04
CA VAL A 261 0.99 20.26 21.56
C VAL A 261 1.62 21.56 22.10
N GLU A 262 1.88 21.58 23.40
CA GLU A 262 2.43 22.74 24.11
C GLU A 262 3.93 22.92 23.84
N GLU A 263 4.50 24.11 24.09
CA GLU A 263 5.94 24.41 23.85
C GLU A 263 6.91 23.43 24.54
N ASP A 264 6.53 22.86 25.70
CA ASP A 264 7.37 21.96 26.48
C ASP A 264 7.29 20.47 26.05
N GLY A 265 6.45 20.16 25.05
CA GLY A 265 6.24 18.81 24.54
C GLY A 265 5.13 18.03 25.27
N SER A 266 4.52 18.61 26.32
CA SER A 266 3.24 18.11 26.80
C SER A 266 2.11 18.45 25.82
N TYR A 267 0.91 17.92 26.04
CA TYR A 267 -0.26 18.25 25.23
C TYR A 267 -1.49 18.52 26.09
N THR A 268 -2.41 19.32 25.53
CA THR A 268 -3.75 19.55 26.05
C THR A 268 -4.81 18.98 25.10
N ILE A 269 -6.05 18.88 25.58
CA ILE A 269 -7.18 18.38 24.78
C ILE A 269 -8.00 19.59 24.30
N PRO A 270 -8.13 19.83 22.98
CA PRO A 270 -9.02 20.87 22.47
C PRO A 270 -10.50 20.56 22.73
N GLU A 271 -11.34 21.58 22.71
CA GLU A 271 -12.79 21.37 22.72
C GLU A 271 -13.26 20.75 21.39
N GLY A 272 -14.36 19.99 21.41
CA GLY A 272 -14.93 19.40 20.19
C GLY A 272 -14.49 17.96 19.87
N ASN A 273 -13.69 17.30 20.71
CA ASN A 273 -13.45 15.86 20.60
C ASN A 273 -14.67 15.01 21.00
N LEU A 274 -14.75 13.76 20.53
CA LEU A 274 -15.90 12.85 20.69
C LEU A 274 -16.29 12.63 22.16
N PHE A 275 -15.29 12.60 23.05
CA PHE A 275 -15.47 12.42 24.49
C PHE A 275 -14.88 13.59 25.28
N PRO A 276 -15.71 14.39 25.99
CA PRO A 276 -15.23 15.49 26.81
C PRO A 276 -14.26 15.02 27.92
N PRO A 277 -13.20 15.80 28.25
CA PRO A 277 -12.27 15.49 29.33
C PRO A 277 -12.96 15.14 30.66
N GLY A 278 -12.54 14.03 31.25
CA GLY A 278 -13.10 13.52 32.51
C GLY A 278 -14.36 12.66 32.38
N THR A 279 -14.81 12.38 31.15
CA THR A 279 -15.81 11.33 30.87
C THR A 279 -15.26 9.96 31.32
N PRO A 280 -15.99 9.17 32.14
CA PRO A 280 -15.49 7.88 32.62
C PRO A 280 -15.40 6.84 31.50
N ASN A 281 -14.33 6.04 31.52
CA ASN A 281 -14.05 4.95 30.57
C ASN A 281 -13.93 5.42 29.10
N THR A 282 -13.39 6.63 28.88
CA THR A 282 -13.16 7.18 27.54
C THR A 282 -11.82 7.93 27.48
N ARG A 283 -11.14 7.86 26.34
CA ARG A 283 -9.98 8.70 26.00
C ARG A 283 -10.46 10.01 25.36
N PRO A 284 -10.21 11.18 25.99
CA PRO A 284 -10.64 12.46 25.43
C PRO A 284 -9.81 12.91 24.21
N GLU A 285 -8.71 12.23 23.89
CA GLU A 285 -7.92 12.41 22.68
C GLU A 285 -8.68 12.01 21.40
N ILE A 286 -9.74 11.20 21.51
CA ILE A 286 -10.47 10.63 20.37
C ILE A 286 -11.31 11.70 19.66
N PHE A 287 -11.02 11.93 18.38
CA PHE A 287 -11.86 12.73 17.48
C PHE A 287 -12.78 11.83 16.63
N VAL A 288 -12.23 10.82 15.95
CA VAL A 288 -12.98 9.74 15.30
C VAL A 288 -12.62 8.41 15.96
N MET A 289 -13.62 7.55 16.19
CA MET A 289 -13.41 6.15 16.58
C MET A 289 -13.98 5.17 15.56
N GLY A 290 -13.61 3.89 15.67
CA GLY A 290 -14.18 2.85 14.83
C GLY A 290 -13.65 2.86 13.41
N VAL A 291 -12.36 3.15 13.24
CA VAL A 291 -11.59 3.01 11.98
C VAL A 291 -10.67 1.78 12.07
N ARG A 292 -10.26 1.19 10.94
CA ARG A 292 -9.48 -0.06 10.89
C ARG A 292 -7.98 0.23 10.70
N ASN A 293 -7.61 0.82 9.59
CA ASN A 293 -6.28 1.26 9.25
C ASN A 293 -6.38 2.57 8.44
N PRO A 294 -6.61 3.72 9.11
CA PRO A 294 -6.63 5.04 8.48
C PRO A 294 -5.20 5.42 8.06
N PHE A 295 -4.70 4.86 6.95
CA PHE A 295 -3.28 4.88 6.64
C PHE A 295 -2.78 6.27 6.24
N ARG A 296 -3.63 7.07 5.57
CA ARG A 296 -3.42 8.51 5.35
C ARG A 296 -4.59 9.35 5.77
N ILE A 297 -4.29 10.52 6.32
CA ILE A 297 -5.24 11.58 6.69
C ILE A 297 -4.81 12.89 6.04
N ASP A 298 -5.73 13.83 5.89
CA ASP A 298 -5.43 15.21 5.49
C ASP A 298 -6.44 16.16 6.14
N VAL A 299 -5.97 17.28 6.66
CA VAL A 299 -6.74 18.28 7.41
C VAL A 299 -6.71 19.61 6.66
N ASP A 300 -7.76 19.86 5.89
CA ASP A 300 -7.90 21.13 5.21
C ASP A 300 -8.33 22.24 6.18
N ALA A 301 -7.37 23.11 6.52
CA ALA A 301 -7.56 24.29 7.33
C ALA A 301 -8.47 25.36 6.68
N GLU A 302 -8.62 25.41 5.34
CA GLU A 302 -9.49 26.39 4.68
C GLU A 302 -10.97 26.02 4.83
N THR A 303 -11.35 24.76 4.57
CA THR A 303 -12.74 24.30 4.75
C THR A 303 -13.07 23.78 6.16
N ASN A 304 -12.07 23.59 7.03
CA ASN A 304 -12.20 22.94 8.34
C ASN A 304 -12.81 21.54 8.22
N THR A 305 -12.12 20.68 7.47
CA THR A 305 -12.46 19.26 7.32
C THR A 305 -11.25 18.36 7.46
N LEU A 306 -11.51 17.11 7.82
CA LEU A 306 -10.55 16.01 7.89
C LEU A 306 -11.01 14.95 6.87
N SER A 307 -10.13 14.53 5.97
CA SER A 307 -10.31 13.35 5.13
C SER A 307 -9.38 12.19 5.53
N TRP A 308 -9.73 10.96 5.16
CA TRP A 308 -8.85 9.80 5.34
C TRP A 308 -9.21 8.63 4.42
N GLY A 309 -8.21 7.81 4.08
CA GLY A 309 -8.38 6.49 3.48
C GLY A 309 -8.28 5.41 4.55
N ASP A 310 -9.25 4.49 4.61
CA ASP A 310 -9.29 3.39 5.60
C ASP A 310 -9.32 2.02 4.91
N TYR A 311 -8.30 1.19 5.15
CA TYR A 311 -8.28 -0.17 4.59
C TYR A 311 -9.28 -1.06 5.32
N GLY A 312 -10.23 -1.65 4.59
CA GLY A 312 -11.16 -2.66 5.07
C GLY A 312 -10.61 -4.10 5.10
N PRO A 313 -11.47 -5.09 5.41
CA PRO A 313 -11.08 -6.49 5.54
C PRO A 313 -11.19 -7.28 4.23
N ASP A 314 -10.54 -8.44 4.16
CA ASP A 314 -10.16 -9.11 2.90
C ASP A 314 -11.26 -9.99 2.23
N ALA A 315 -12.49 -10.02 2.76
CA ALA A 315 -13.53 -10.94 2.27
C ALA A 315 -14.11 -10.53 0.90
N ALA A 316 -13.66 -11.15 -0.20
CA ALA A 316 -14.11 -10.88 -1.57
C ALA A 316 -15.63 -10.97 -1.84
N GLN A 317 -16.43 -11.59 -0.94
CA GLN A 317 -17.89 -11.73 -1.09
C GLN A 317 -18.63 -11.57 0.24
N ALA A 318 -19.87 -11.08 0.16
CA ALA A 318 -20.73 -10.92 1.34
C ALA A 318 -21.37 -12.25 1.76
N ASN A 319 -21.50 -12.49 3.06
CA ASN A 319 -22.06 -13.72 3.61
C ASN A 319 -23.35 -13.45 4.38
N PRO A 320 -24.52 -13.94 3.93
CA PRO A 320 -25.81 -13.76 4.60
C PRO A 320 -25.90 -14.31 6.03
N ASN A 321 -24.91 -15.08 6.48
CA ASN A 321 -24.79 -15.58 7.85
C ASN A 321 -23.60 -14.95 8.62
N ARG A 322 -22.99 -13.87 8.13
CA ARG A 322 -21.86 -13.21 8.82
C ARG A 322 -21.81 -11.68 8.68
N GLY A 323 -22.00 -11.14 7.48
CA GLY A 323 -21.89 -9.70 7.23
C GLY A 323 -21.51 -9.34 5.79
N PRO A 324 -21.20 -8.06 5.54
CA PRO A 324 -20.77 -7.58 4.23
C PRO A 324 -19.42 -8.19 3.80
N MET A 325 -19.12 -8.01 2.52
CA MET A 325 -17.78 -8.21 1.97
C MET A 325 -16.79 -7.19 2.53
N GLY A 326 -15.53 -7.37 2.16
CA GLY A 326 -14.51 -6.33 2.21
C GLY A 326 -14.92 -5.12 1.39
N TYR A 327 -14.79 -3.95 2.00
CA TYR A 327 -14.75 -2.68 1.28
C TYR A 327 -13.65 -1.85 1.89
N VAL A 328 -12.82 -1.22 1.09
CA VAL A 328 -12.04 -0.08 1.55
C VAL A 328 -12.87 1.20 1.50
N GLU A 329 -12.46 2.20 2.26
CA GLU A 329 -13.20 3.45 2.41
C GLU A 329 -12.34 4.69 2.14
N TRP A 330 -12.96 5.72 1.57
CA TRP A 330 -12.48 7.10 1.70
C TRP A 330 -13.58 7.93 2.35
N ASN A 331 -13.17 8.73 3.34
CA ASN A 331 -14.07 9.42 4.24
C ASN A 331 -13.66 10.89 4.38
N ILE A 332 -14.65 11.73 4.66
CA ILE A 332 -14.44 13.15 5.00
C ILE A 332 -15.45 13.60 6.06
N THR A 333 -15.03 14.49 6.96
CA THR A 333 -15.87 15.05 8.02
C THR A 333 -15.47 16.48 8.35
N SER A 334 -16.41 17.30 8.83
CA SER A 334 -16.05 18.60 9.40
C SER A 334 -15.38 18.43 10.77
N LEU A 335 -14.47 19.34 11.14
CA LEU A 335 -13.80 19.32 12.44
C LEU A 335 -14.76 19.58 13.63
N ASP A 336 -15.99 20.02 13.35
CA ASP A 336 -17.09 20.15 14.33
C ASP A 336 -17.94 18.87 14.50
N ASP A 337 -17.66 17.79 13.75
CA ASP A 337 -18.48 16.56 13.69
C ASP A 337 -17.69 15.26 14.05
N PRO A 338 -17.19 15.15 15.31
CA PRO A 338 -16.57 13.93 15.81
C PRO A 338 -17.58 12.78 15.91
N HIS A 339 -17.18 11.56 15.51
CA HIS A 339 -18.13 10.44 15.39
C HIS A 339 -17.48 9.05 15.50
N ASN A 340 -18.33 8.02 15.42
CA ASN A 340 -17.94 6.62 15.30
C ASN A 340 -18.14 6.18 13.83
N ALA A 341 -17.08 5.76 13.15
CA ALA A 341 -17.11 5.24 11.78
C ALA A 341 -17.62 3.78 11.72
N GLY A 342 -17.57 3.03 12.83
CA GLY A 342 -18.33 1.79 13.02
C GLY A 342 -17.54 0.48 13.04
N TRP A 343 -16.30 0.45 12.58
CA TRP A 343 -15.46 -0.75 12.66
C TRP A 343 -15.23 -1.19 14.11
N PRO A 344 -15.32 -2.49 14.45
CA PRO A 344 -15.53 -3.67 13.59
C PRO A 344 -16.98 -4.22 13.62
N PHE A 345 -17.97 -3.36 13.87
CA PHE A 345 -19.37 -3.77 14.04
C PHE A 345 -20.20 -3.54 12.78
N CYS A 346 -20.04 -2.37 12.16
CA CYS A 346 -20.68 -1.96 10.92
C CYS A 346 -19.63 -1.37 9.98
N HIS A 347 -19.81 -1.54 8.68
CA HIS A 347 -18.75 -1.34 7.67
C HIS A 347 -19.29 -0.82 6.33
N GLY A 348 -18.51 -0.01 5.61
CA GLY A 348 -18.83 0.53 4.29
C GLY A 348 -20.15 1.31 4.28
N PRO A 349 -21.23 0.81 3.64
CA PRO A 349 -22.55 1.45 3.65
C PRO A 349 -23.29 1.35 5.02
N ASN A 350 -22.55 1.37 6.15
CA ASN A 350 -23.02 1.06 7.51
C ASN A 350 -23.68 -0.33 7.61
N ALA A 351 -23.15 -1.32 6.87
CA ALA A 351 -23.66 -2.68 6.89
C ALA A 351 -23.14 -3.46 8.11
N ALA A 352 -24.06 -3.99 8.92
CA ALA A 352 -23.72 -4.72 10.14
C ALA A 352 -23.08 -6.08 9.86
N TYR A 353 -22.09 -6.44 10.69
CA TYR A 353 -21.69 -7.83 10.94
C TYR A 353 -22.61 -8.48 11.99
N ASN A 354 -22.41 -9.78 12.24
CA ASN A 354 -22.96 -10.45 13.41
C ASN A 354 -21.88 -10.88 14.41
N GLU A 355 -22.33 -11.23 15.61
CA GLU A 355 -21.57 -11.80 16.73
C GLU A 355 -21.10 -13.23 16.39
N TRP A 356 -20.21 -13.33 15.41
CA TRP A 356 -19.72 -14.61 14.88
C TRP A 356 -19.05 -15.43 15.99
N ASN A 357 -19.53 -16.66 16.21
CA ASN A 357 -18.91 -17.54 17.19
C ASN A 357 -17.69 -18.24 16.60
N PHE A 358 -16.50 -17.68 16.85
CA PHE A 358 -15.21 -18.23 16.39
C PHE A 358 -14.90 -19.64 16.92
N ALA A 359 -15.49 -20.06 18.05
CA ALA A 359 -15.26 -21.39 18.60
C ALA A 359 -16.13 -22.49 17.94
N THR A 360 -17.27 -22.13 17.35
CA THR A 360 -18.19 -23.07 16.67
C THR A 360 -18.39 -22.82 15.19
N ALA A 361 -17.83 -21.73 14.65
CA ALA A 361 -18.04 -21.25 13.27
C ALA A 361 -19.54 -21.12 12.91
N THR A 362 -20.28 -20.39 13.75
CA THR A 362 -21.74 -20.19 13.59
C THR A 362 -22.16 -18.74 13.82
N PRO A 363 -23.21 -18.24 13.12
CA PRO A 363 -23.76 -16.90 13.33
C PRO A 363 -24.25 -16.68 14.76
N GLY A 364 -24.09 -15.46 15.25
CA GLY A 364 -24.75 -14.92 16.44
C GLY A 364 -25.87 -13.95 16.11
N GLU A 365 -26.19 -13.07 17.05
CA GLU A 365 -27.08 -11.91 16.82
C GLU A 365 -26.36 -10.87 15.94
N TRP A 366 -27.12 -10.12 15.14
CA TRP A 366 -26.58 -9.02 14.32
C TRP A 366 -26.32 -7.78 15.18
N PHE A 367 -25.28 -7.03 14.86
CA PHE A 367 -25.06 -5.72 15.48
C PHE A 367 -26.14 -4.72 15.04
N ASP A 368 -26.55 -3.85 15.95
CA ASP A 368 -27.43 -2.72 15.69
C ASP A 368 -26.56 -1.45 15.59
N CYS A 369 -26.35 -0.95 14.37
CA CYS A 369 -25.49 0.22 14.12
C CYS A 369 -25.96 1.49 14.84
N ASP A 370 -27.26 1.59 15.19
CA ASP A 370 -27.81 2.69 15.98
C ASP A 370 -27.60 2.50 17.51
N ASN A 371 -27.33 1.27 17.96
CA ASN A 371 -27.25 0.88 19.38
C ASN A 371 -26.11 -0.14 19.61
N LEU A 372 -24.88 0.24 19.23
CA LEU A 372 -23.72 -0.65 19.24
C LEU A 372 -23.30 -1.07 20.65
N VAL A 373 -23.02 -2.37 20.82
CA VAL A 373 -22.64 -2.98 22.11
C VAL A 373 -21.26 -3.63 22.01
N ASN A 374 -20.26 -3.03 22.63
CA ASN A 374 -18.95 -3.66 22.80
C ASN A 374 -18.96 -4.64 23.96
N ASN A 375 -19.10 -5.92 23.61
CA ASN A 375 -19.17 -7.06 24.51
C ASN A 375 -17.84 -7.84 24.69
N SER A 376 -16.75 -7.39 24.05
CA SER A 376 -15.43 -8.02 24.15
C SER A 376 -14.99 -8.21 25.60
N ARG A 377 -14.38 -9.36 25.92
CA ARG A 377 -13.74 -9.59 27.22
C ARG A 377 -12.57 -8.65 27.51
N TRP A 378 -12.03 -7.98 26.49
CA TRP A 378 -10.92 -7.04 26.56
C TRP A 378 -11.38 -5.58 26.59
N ASN A 379 -12.69 -5.30 26.48
CA ASN A 379 -13.20 -3.94 26.50
C ASN A 379 -12.97 -3.27 27.87
N THR A 380 -12.19 -2.18 27.88
CA THR A 380 -11.93 -1.34 29.06
C THR A 380 -12.75 -0.04 29.06
N GLY A 381 -13.49 0.22 27.98
CA GLY A 381 -14.25 1.44 27.74
C GLY A 381 -15.74 1.35 28.09
N LEU A 382 -16.53 2.10 27.33
CA LEU A 382 -17.98 2.02 27.37
C LEU A 382 -18.45 0.71 26.74
N ARG A 383 -19.53 0.15 27.31
CA ARG A 383 -20.20 -1.02 26.74
C ARG A 383 -21.16 -0.61 25.62
N GLU A 384 -21.98 0.40 25.87
CA GLU A 384 -22.89 0.97 24.88
C GLU A 384 -22.14 2.11 24.18
N LEU A 385 -21.97 2.03 22.87
CA LEU A 385 -21.17 2.95 22.07
C LEU A 385 -22.04 4.04 21.41
N PRO A 386 -21.44 5.15 20.94
CA PRO A 386 -22.09 6.03 19.97
C PRO A 386 -22.50 5.25 18.70
N PRO A 387 -23.62 5.62 18.05
CA PRO A 387 -24.05 4.99 16.81
C PRO A 387 -23.01 5.19 15.70
N SER A 388 -22.90 4.23 14.79
CA SER A 388 -22.03 4.35 13.60
C SER A 388 -22.76 5.00 12.43
N ARG A 389 -21.99 5.55 11.50
CA ARG A 389 -22.49 6.09 10.22
C ARG A 389 -21.91 5.34 9.02
N ALA A 390 -22.45 5.59 7.83
CA ALA A 390 -21.89 5.06 6.60
C ALA A 390 -20.63 5.83 6.18
N ALA A 391 -19.73 5.15 5.48
CA ALA A 391 -18.60 5.76 4.81
C ALA A 391 -19.06 6.77 3.75
N THR A 392 -18.26 7.82 3.51
CA THR A 392 -18.53 8.78 2.44
C THR A 392 -18.42 8.10 1.06
N VAL A 393 -17.35 7.33 0.86
CA VAL A 393 -17.12 6.46 -0.29
C VAL A 393 -16.64 5.11 0.24
N HIS A 394 -17.19 4.02 -0.31
CA HIS A 394 -16.73 2.66 -0.07
C HIS A 394 -16.62 1.94 -1.43
N TYR A 395 -15.59 1.11 -1.61
CA TYR A 395 -15.43 0.29 -2.81
C TYR A 395 -14.84 -1.09 -2.54
N GLY A 396 -15.18 -2.04 -3.41
CA GLY A 396 -14.66 -3.41 -3.43
C GLY A 396 -13.70 -3.62 -4.60
N ASP A 397 -13.54 -4.86 -5.06
CA ASP A 397 -12.64 -5.21 -6.17
C ASP A 397 -13.26 -5.11 -7.56
N GLN A 398 -14.59 -5.07 -7.68
CA GLN A 398 -15.30 -5.31 -8.95
C GLN A 398 -16.45 -4.32 -9.22
N PRO A 399 -16.70 -3.95 -10.49
CA PRO A 399 -17.84 -3.11 -10.86
C PRO A 399 -19.18 -3.66 -10.36
N GLY A 400 -20.02 -2.76 -9.82
CA GLY A 400 -21.32 -3.07 -9.24
C GLY A 400 -21.29 -3.42 -7.74
N GLN A 401 -20.12 -3.47 -7.10
CA GLN A 401 -19.99 -3.60 -5.64
C GLN A 401 -20.09 -2.24 -4.91
N GLN A 402 -19.98 -1.13 -5.63
CA GLN A 402 -19.94 0.24 -5.09
C GLN A 402 -20.80 1.25 -5.86
N PRO A 403 -20.99 2.49 -5.35
CA PRO A 403 -21.66 3.56 -6.08
C PRO A 403 -20.87 4.10 -7.28
N TRP A 404 -19.55 3.97 -7.27
CA TRP A 404 -18.61 4.52 -8.28
C TRP A 404 -17.74 3.41 -8.86
N ASP A 405 -18.12 2.90 -10.03
CA ASP A 405 -17.35 1.83 -10.71
C ASP A 405 -16.02 2.33 -11.27
N GLU A 406 -15.88 3.65 -11.42
CA GLU A 406 -14.65 4.36 -11.74
C GLU A 406 -13.46 3.91 -10.87
N LEU A 407 -13.68 3.71 -9.56
CA LEU A 407 -12.65 3.36 -8.57
C LEU A 407 -11.99 1.99 -8.78
N VAL A 408 -12.58 1.15 -9.64
CA VAL A 408 -12.04 -0.18 -10.02
C VAL A 408 -11.91 -0.34 -11.53
N THR A 409 -11.96 0.78 -12.28
CA THR A 409 -11.87 0.78 -13.75
C THR A 409 -10.92 1.84 -14.33
N PHE A 410 -10.37 2.72 -13.50
CA PHE A 410 -9.20 3.55 -13.85
C PHE A 410 -7.92 2.70 -13.92
N GLY A 411 -7.70 1.86 -12.91
CA GLY A 411 -6.60 0.90 -12.85
C GLY A 411 -6.83 -0.35 -13.70
N ALA A 412 -5.77 -1.15 -13.84
CA ALA A 412 -5.82 -2.48 -14.47
C ALA A 412 -5.33 -3.61 -13.55
N GLY A 413 -4.87 -3.28 -12.34
CA GLY A 413 -4.58 -4.24 -11.26
C GLY A 413 -5.85 -4.68 -10.54
N SER A 414 -5.69 -5.62 -9.60
CA SER A 414 -6.72 -5.98 -8.60
C SER A 414 -6.37 -5.42 -7.22
N GLY A 415 -7.13 -5.83 -6.20
CA GLY A 415 -6.95 -5.37 -4.84
C GLY A 415 -7.43 -3.94 -4.58
N GLN A 416 -7.24 -3.52 -3.33
CA GLN A 416 -7.78 -2.29 -2.77
C GLN A 416 -6.76 -1.68 -1.78
N GLY A 417 -6.38 -0.43 -1.96
CA GLY A 417 -5.47 0.28 -1.07
C GLY A 417 -5.67 1.80 -1.07
N PRO A 418 -6.60 2.32 -0.26
CA PRO A 418 -6.93 3.74 -0.26
C PRO A 418 -5.90 4.58 0.51
N MET A 419 -5.47 5.67 -0.13
CA MET A 419 -4.77 6.76 0.54
C MET A 419 -5.69 7.97 0.63
N GLY A 420 -5.89 8.46 1.85
CA GLY A 420 -6.22 9.87 2.07
C GLY A 420 -5.14 10.76 1.42
N GLY A 421 -5.52 11.96 1.01
CA GLY A 421 -4.64 12.86 0.30
C GLY A 421 -5.25 14.26 0.18
N PRO A 422 -4.48 15.23 -0.32
CA PRO A 422 -4.71 16.63 -0.02
C PRO A 422 -5.84 17.28 -0.82
N ALA A 423 -6.50 18.24 -0.18
CA ALA A 423 -7.28 19.24 -0.89
C ALA A 423 -6.36 20.17 -1.69
N TYR A 424 -6.71 20.49 -2.94
CA TYR A 424 -6.01 21.52 -3.72
C TYR A 424 -6.73 22.87 -3.66
N HIS A 425 -6.03 23.90 -3.20
CA HIS A 425 -6.50 25.29 -3.26
C HIS A 425 -5.65 26.12 -4.22
N TYR A 426 -6.30 26.77 -5.18
CA TYR A 426 -5.64 27.50 -6.26
C TYR A 426 -5.21 28.91 -5.83
N ASP A 427 -3.93 29.09 -5.49
CA ASP A 427 -3.37 30.42 -5.29
C ASP A 427 -3.04 31.13 -6.63
N ALA A 428 -3.91 32.05 -7.03
CA ALA A 428 -3.70 32.94 -8.16
C ALA A 428 -2.50 33.91 -7.99
N THR A 429 -2.00 34.11 -6.76
CA THR A 429 -0.84 34.97 -6.46
C THR A 429 0.49 34.24 -6.51
N ASN A 430 0.50 32.91 -6.36
CA ASN A 430 1.68 32.07 -6.51
C ASN A 430 2.27 32.26 -7.93
N PRO A 431 3.52 32.74 -8.06
CA PRO A 431 4.13 33.03 -9.36
C PRO A 431 4.53 31.78 -10.15
N SER A 432 4.46 30.60 -9.53
CA SER A 432 4.76 29.32 -10.17
C SER A 432 3.86 29.07 -11.38
N THR A 433 4.47 28.64 -12.49
CA THR A 433 3.77 28.10 -13.65
C THR A 433 3.54 26.59 -13.56
N ALA A 434 4.06 25.95 -12.51
CA ALA A 434 3.92 24.52 -12.28
C ALA A 434 2.67 24.15 -11.47
N LYS A 435 2.04 25.13 -10.80
CA LYS A 435 0.82 24.92 -10.04
C LYS A 435 -0.31 24.38 -10.91
N LEU A 436 -1.16 23.53 -10.35
CA LEU A 436 -2.30 22.99 -11.10
C LEU A 436 -3.29 24.12 -11.48
N PRO A 437 -4.04 23.99 -12.59
CA PRO A 437 -5.05 24.98 -12.97
C PRO A 437 -6.16 25.16 -11.93
N GLU A 438 -6.80 26.34 -11.92
CA GLU A 438 -8.00 26.69 -11.13
C GLU A 438 -9.15 25.68 -11.25
N TYR A 439 -9.15 24.84 -12.29
CA TYR A 439 -10.08 23.71 -12.43
C TYR A 439 -10.06 22.73 -11.25
N TRP A 440 -8.90 22.54 -10.61
CA TRP A 440 -8.74 21.59 -9.50
C TRP A 440 -9.05 22.19 -8.12
N ASP A 441 -9.39 23.48 -8.06
CA ASP A 441 -9.68 24.20 -6.82
C ASP A 441 -10.82 23.53 -6.03
N GLY A 442 -10.58 23.28 -4.74
CA GLY A 442 -11.51 22.60 -3.83
C GLY A 442 -11.71 21.09 -4.07
N LYS A 443 -10.90 20.44 -4.92
CA LYS A 443 -10.94 18.98 -5.11
C LYS A 443 -9.95 18.27 -4.20
N TRP A 444 -10.35 17.09 -3.73
CA TRP A 444 -9.55 16.21 -2.88
C TRP A 444 -8.81 15.18 -3.73
N PHE A 445 -7.51 15.03 -3.52
CA PHE A 445 -6.69 14.04 -4.21
C PHE A 445 -6.63 12.73 -3.41
N PHE A 446 -6.67 11.62 -4.12
CA PHE A 446 -6.78 10.28 -3.58
C PHE A 446 -5.77 9.37 -4.29
N GLY A 447 -4.97 8.63 -3.53
CA GLY A 447 -4.07 7.62 -4.08
C GLY A 447 -4.70 6.23 -3.99
N GLU A 448 -4.67 5.47 -5.07
CA GLU A 448 -4.94 4.02 -5.04
C GLU A 448 -3.61 3.27 -5.15
N PHE A 449 -3.20 2.67 -4.04
CA PHE A 449 -1.94 1.96 -3.91
C PHE A 449 -1.90 0.64 -4.68
N SER A 450 -2.98 -0.15 -4.67
CA SER A 450 -3.03 -1.47 -5.31
C SER A 450 -3.27 -1.39 -6.82
N GLN A 451 -3.94 -0.33 -7.28
CA GLN A 451 -4.36 -0.18 -8.68
C GLN A 451 -3.60 0.89 -9.48
N ASP A 452 -2.55 1.48 -8.89
CA ASP A 452 -1.59 2.39 -9.55
C ASP A 452 -2.23 3.62 -10.20
N TYR A 453 -3.09 4.32 -9.46
CA TYR A 453 -3.68 5.58 -9.95
C TYR A 453 -3.81 6.66 -8.86
N ILE A 454 -3.98 7.90 -9.31
CA ILE A 454 -4.41 9.02 -8.47
C ILE A 454 -5.75 9.50 -9.01
N ALA A 455 -6.73 9.70 -8.15
CA ALA A 455 -8.02 10.30 -8.51
C ALA A 455 -8.23 11.65 -7.83
N ALA A 456 -9.13 12.45 -8.40
CA ALA A 456 -9.60 13.69 -7.81
C ALA A 456 -11.11 13.62 -7.54
N PHE A 457 -11.52 13.89 -6.30
CA PHE A 457 -12.92 13.88 -5.87
C PHE A 457 -13.46 15.31 -5.77
N THR A 458 -14.63 15.54 -6.39
CA THR A 458 -15.36 16.81 -6.27
C THR A 458 -16.38 16.69 -5.13
N VAL A 459 -16.09 17.30 -3.99
CA VAL A 459 -16.92 17.26 -2.79
C VAL A 459 -17.85 18.49 -2.74
N ASN A 460 -19.09 18.33 -2.27
CA ASN A 460 -20.06 19.42 -2.12
C ASN A 460 -20.13 19.97 -0.67
N ASP A 461 -20.86 21.08 -0.47
CA ASP A 461 -21.11 21.69 0.86
C ASP A 461 -21.71 20.73 1.92
N ALA A 462 -22.25 19.57 1.51
CA ALA A 462 -22.80 18.54 2.38
C ALA A 462 -21.81 17.39 2.66
N LEU A 463 -20.55 17.53 2.22
CA LEU A 463 -19.48 16.54 2.30
C LEU A 463 -19.75 15.24 1.52
N GLU A 464 -20.56 15.32 0.46
CA GLU A 464 -20.80 14.21 -0.47
C GLU A 464 -19.89 14.32 -1.69
N VAL A 465 -19.29 13.20 -2.13
CA VAL A 465 -18.59 13.12 -3.42
C VAL A 465 -19.60 13.14 -4.56
N THR A 466 -19.44 14.08 -5.50
CA THR A 466 -20.36 14.34 -6.61
C THR A 466 -19.79 14.05 -8.00
N ALA A 467 -18.46 13.93 -8.10
CA ALA A 467 -17.74 13.45 -9.28
C ALA A 467 -16.38 12.89 -8.86
N ILE A 468 -15.89 11.91 -9.61
CA ILE A 468 -14.58 11.29 -9.48
C ILE A 468 -13.89 11.35 -10.84
N GLU A 469 -12.62 11.73 -10.87
CA GLU A 469 -11.82 11.91 -12.09
C GLU A 469 -10.47 11.21 -11.96
N ASP A 470 -10.08 10.45 -12.98
CA ASP A 470 -8.75 9.85 -13.13
C ASP A 470 -7.73 10.96 -13.39
N PHE A 471 -6.81 11.20 -12.46
CA PHE A 471 -5.85 12.30 -12.53
C PHE A 471 -4.50 11.82 -13.09
N VAL A 472 -4.10 12.41 -14.21
CA VAL A 472 -2.91 12.03 -15.00
C VAL A 472 -2.78 10.52 -15.27
N PRO A 473 -3.83 9.84 -15.79
CA PRO A 473 -3.91 8.39 -15.96
C PRO A 473 -2.66 7.74 -16.53
N ASN A 474 -2.28 6.60 -15.96
CA ASN A 474 -1.18 5.75 -16.46
C ASN A 474 -1.35 5.41 -17.95
N ALA A 475 -2.59 5.15 -18.40
CA ALA A 475 -2.93 4.92 -19.80
C ALA A 475 -2.61 6.10 -20.76
N SER A 476 -2.46 7.32 -20.23
CA SER A 476 -2.09 8.54 -20.97
C SER A 476 -0.63 8.93 -20.79
N ILE A 477 -0.10 8.87 -19.57
CA ILE A 477 1.25 9.36 -19.26
C ILE A 477 2.37 8.38 -19.68
N VAL A 478 2.14 7.06 -19.60
CA VAL A 478 3.14 6.05 -19.98
C VAL A 478 3.42 6.05 -21.49
N PRO A 479 2.41 6.12 -22.39
CA PRO A 479 2.66 6.30 -23.82
C PRO A 479 3.35 7.63 -24.18
N ALA A 480 3.20 8.67 -23.35
CA ALA A 480 3.94 9.93 -23.46
C ALA A 480 5.38 9.85 -22.88
N GLY A 481 5.80 8.68 -22.40
CA GLY A 481 7.16 8.43 -21.90
C GLY A 481 7.43 8.93 -20.48
N MET A 482 6.44 9.54 -19.84
CA MET A 482 6.52 9.91 -18.42
C MET A 482 6.62 8.64 -17.55
N PRO A 483 7.20 8.70 -16.34
CA PRO A 483 7.21 7.56 -15.44
C PRO A 483 5.79 7.29 -14.95
N GLN A 484 5.42 6.01 -14.88
CA GLN A 484 4.12 5.55 -14.38
C GLN A 484 3.87 5.95 -12.93
N ILE A 485 2.62 6.11 -12.54
CA ILE A 485 2.21 6.01 -11.13
C ILE A 485 2.37 4.55 -10.70
N ASP A 486 2.88 4.32 -9.49
CA ASP A 486 3.40 3.01 -9.05
C ASP A 486 3.30 2.91 -7.51
N ASN A 487 2.28 2.23 -7.00
CA ASN A 487 1.92 2.16 -5.57
C ASN A 487 2.08 3.50 -4.81
N PRO A 488 1.28 4.54 -5.12
CA PRO A 488 1.34 5.83 -4.42
C PRO A 488 1.04 5.64 -2.94
N ILE A 489 2.00 6.01 -2.08
CA ILE A 489 1.92 5.82 -0.62
C ILE A 489 1.81 7.14 0.14
N ASP A 490 2.13 8.27 -0.48
CA ASP A 490 1.95 9.61 0.09
C ASP A 490 1.79 10.68 -1.00
N LEU A 491 1.04 11.74 -0.69
CA LEU A 491 0.66 12.83 -1.61
C LEU A 491 0.70 14.19 -0.89
N GLU A 492 1.46 15.16 -1.40
CA GLU A 492 1.52 16.52 -0.82
C GLU A 492 1.59 17.60 -1.92
N PHE A 493 0.97 18.75 -1.69
CA PHE A 493 1.17 19.94 -2.53
C PHE A 493 2.34 20.78 -2.02
N GLY A 494 3.31 21.06 -2.89
CA GLY A 494 4.44 21.91 -2.55
C GLY A 494 4.11 23.41 -2.59
N PRO A 495 4.96 24.27 -2.00
CA PRO A 495 4.87 25.73 -2.13
C PRO A 495 4.86 26.27 -3.58
N ASP A 496 5.32 25.47 -4.54
CA ASP A 496 5.24 25.76 -5.97
C ASP A 496 3.90 25.38 -6.64
N GLY A 497 2.96 24.83 -5.86
CA GLY A 497 1.63 24.38 -6.25
C GLY A 497 1.61 23.07 -7.07
N ALA A 498 2.75 22.40 -7.24
CA ALA A 498 2.81 21.08 -7.88
C ALA A 498 2.45 19.98 -6.87
N LEU A 499 1.89 18.87 -7.35
CA LEU A 499 1.65 17.68 -6.54
C LEU A 499 2.92 16.83 -6.49
N TYR A 500 3.37 16.49 -5.31
CA TYR A 500 4.45 15.53 -5.08
C TYR A 500 3.84 14.19 -4.72
N VAL A 501 4.49 13.11 -5.15
CA VAL A 501 4.02 11.73 -4.98
C VAL A 501 5.19 10.89 -4.49
N LEU A 502 5.03 10.28 -3.32
CA LEU A 502 5.92 9.24 -2.82
C LEU A 502 5.37 7.88 -3.23
N GLU A 503 6.23 7.04 -3.78
CA GLU A 503 5.86 5.76 -4.39
C GLU A 503 6.65 4.61 -3.80
N TYR A 504 5.93 3.57 -3.40
CA TYR A 504 6.48 2.39 -2.73
C TYR A 504 7.07 1.38 -3.73
N GLY A 505 6.48 1.25 -4.92
CA GLY A 505 6.90 0.35 -6.00
C GLY A 505 6.73 -1.14 -5.71
N ASP A 506 6.84 -1.96 -6.78
CA ASP A 506 6.67 -3.42 -6.77
C ASP A 506 7.53 -4.14 -5.70
N GLY A 507 6.86 -4.65 -4.67
CA GLY A 507 7.45 -5.48 -3.61
C GLY A 507 7.29 -4.86 -2.22
N PHE A 508 7.64 -5.61 -1.17
CA PHE A 508 7.26 -5.24 0.20
C PHE A 508 8.34 -5.50 1.25
N PHE A 509 8.35 -4.66 2.28
CA PHE A 509 9.23 -4.72 3.46
C PHE A 509 10.72 -4.55 3.15
N ARG A 510 11.01 -3.73 2.14
CA ARG A 510 12.33 -3.47 1.57
C ARG A 510 12.33 -2.15 0.79
N ALA A 511 13.52 -1.67 0.43
CA ALA A 511 13.64 -0.64 -0.58
C ALA A 511 13.44 -1.25 -1.98
N ASN A 512 12.34 -0.90 -2.67
CA ASN A 512 12.09 -1.41 -4.02
C ASN A 512 12.86 -0.61 -5.10
N PRO A 513 13.28 -1.21 -6.24
CA PRO A 513 14.14 -0.54 -7.23
C PRO A 513 13.42 0.46 -8.15
N ASP A 514 12.09 0.41 -8.15
CA ASP A 514 11.11 1.24 -8.86
C ASP A 514 10.57 2.37 -7.98
N ALA A 515 10.47 2.13 -6.66
CA ALA A 515 10.17 3.14 -5.63
C ALA A 515 10.85 4.48 -5.91
N GLY A 516 10.13 5.57 -5.63
CA GLY A 516 10.61 6.89 -5.97
C GLY A 516 9.84 8.03 -5.35
N LEU A 517 10.40 9.21 -5.53
CA LEU A 517 9.77 10.48 -5.20
C LEU A 517 9.63 11.28 -6.49
N HIS A 518 8.41 11.67 -6.80
CA HIS A 518 8.00 12.20 -8.08
C HIS A 518 7.24 13.52 -7.91
N ARG A 519 7.18 14.31 -8.98
CA ARG A 519 6.46 15.58 -9.02
C ARG A 519 5.61 15.66 -10.28
N ILE A 520 4.34 16.00 -10.11
CA ILE A 520 3.36 16.24 -11.16
C ILE A 520 3.09 17.75 -11.19
N ALA A 521 3.38 18.37 -12.33
CA ALA A 521 3.26 19.81 -12.51
C ALA A 521 2.47 20.15 -13.78
N TYR A 522 1.79 21.30 -13.76
CA TYR A 522 1.25 21.90 -14.97
C TYR A 522 2.39 22.45 -15.84
N ALA A 523 2.28 22.22 -17.13
CA ALA A 523 3.37 22.36 -18.09
C ALA A 523 2.87 22.55 -19.52
N GLN A 524 1.78 23.32 -19.68
CA GLN A 524 1.27 23.74 -20.99
C GLN A 524 2.38 24.38 -21.86
N ASP A 525 2.30 24.14 -23.17
CA ASP A 525 3.23 24.54 -24.25
C ASP A 525 4.64 23.93 -24.25
N ASN A 526 5.27 23.69 -23.10
CA ASN A 526 6.66 23.22 -23.02
C ASN A 526 6.88 22.37 -21.76
N ARG A 527 7.12 21.07 -21.91
CA ARG A 527 7.36 20.14 -20.80
C ARG A 527 8.85 19.93 -20.57
N SER A 528 9.21 19.63 -19.32
CA SER A 528 10.58 19.28 -18.98
C SER A 528 11.01 18.05 -19.79
N PRO A 529 12.25 18.01 -20.31
CA PRO A 529 12.76 16.84 -21.00
C PRO A 529 12.83 15.64 -20.05
N GLN A 530 12.95 14.42 -20.57
CA GLN A 530 13.08 13.18 -19.80
C GLN A 530 14.55 12.74 -19.81
N ALA A 531 15.30 13.06 -18.77
CA ALA A 531 16.68 12.60 -18.59
C ALA A 531 16.72 11.09 -18.32
N ARG A 532 17.50 10.35 -19.11
CA ARG A 532 17.75 8.91 -18.90
C ARG A 532 19.23 8.63 -19.07
N LEU A 533 19.89 8.19 -18.01
CA LEU A 533 21.33 7.91 -18.00
C LEU A 533 21.62 6.42 -17.77
N SER A 534 22.76 5.96 -18.27
CA SER A 534 23.37 4.69 -17.89
C SER A 534 24.87 4.87 -17.65
N ALA A 535 25.43 4.10 -16.71
CA ALA A 535 26.81 4.17 -16.29
C ALA A 535 27.41 2.75 -16.21
N THR A 536 28.47 2.49 -16.97
CA THR A 536 29.05 1.14 -17.09
C THR A 536 30.58 1.18 -17.07
N PRO A 537 31.23 0.41 -16.17
CA PRO A 537 30.68 -0.15 -14.92
C PRO A 537 30.27 0.97 -13.96
N HIS A 538 29.43 0.68 -12.96
CA HIS A 538 29.07 1.64 -11.90
C HIS A 538 29.69 1.29 -10.53
N SER A 539 30.49 0.23 -10.47
CA SER A 539 31.26 -0.13 -9.28
C SER A 539 32.59 -0.81 -9.62
N SER A 540 33.54 -0.78 -8.69
CA SER A 540 34.76 -1.62 -8.71
C SER A 540 35.37 -1.76 -7.32
N SER A 541 36.20 -2.78 -7.14
CA SER A 541 36.99 -2.99 -5.91
C SER A 541 38.25 -2.14 -5.79
N THR A 542 38.63 -1.43 -6.87
CA THR A 542 39.90 -0.69 -6.94
C THR A 542 39.78 0.53 -7.84
N ALA A 543 40.49 1.59 -7.43
CA ALA A 543 40.76 2.74 -8.26
C ALA A 543 41.99 2.50 -9.18
N PRO A 544 42.06 3.11 -10.38
CA PRO A 544 41.05 4.00 -10.95
C PRO A 544 39.89 3.24 -11.62
N LEU A 545 38.68 3.78 -11.51
CA LEU A 545 37.51 3.31 -12.25
C LEU A 545 37.18 4.25 -13.41
N THR A 546 37.28 3.76 -14.65
CA THR A 546 36.82 4.49 -15.84
C THR A 546 35.40 4.08 -16.17
N VAL A 547 34.46 5.01 -16.05
CA VAL A 547 33.03 4.81 -16.28
C VAL A 547 32.63 5.43 -17.61
N GLN A 548 31.92 4.66 -18.43
CA GLN A 548 31.27 5.14 -19.65
C GLN A 548 29.85 5.57 -19.32
N PHE A 549 29.51 6.81 -19.66
CA PHE A 549 28.20 7.41 -19.43
C PHE A 549 27.47 7.61 -20.75
N ASP A 550 26.20 7.21 -20.80
CA ASP A 550 25.36 7.31 -22.00
C ASP A 550 23.96 7.84 -21.63
N ALA A 551 23.59 8.96 -22.24
CA ALA A 551 22.31 9.66 -22.11
C ALA A 551 21.42 9.56 -23.36
N SER A 552 21.76 8.70 -24.34
CA SER A 552 21.08 8.60 -25.64
C SER A 552 19.62 8.16 -25.59
N ARG A 553 19.15 7.68 -24.44
CA ARG A 553 17.74 7.39 -24.17
C ARG A 553 16.94 8.59 -23.65
N SER A 554 17.59 9.74 -23.45
CA SER A 554 16.89 10.96 -23.03
C SER A 554 16.11 11.54 -24.20
N SER A 555 14.93 12.08 -23.91
CA SER A 555 13.97 12.56 -24.92
C SER A 555 13.30 13.87 -24.48
N ASP A 556 12.84 14.64 -25.46
CA ASP A 556 12.03 15.83 -25.25
C ASP A 556 10.57 15.52 -25.66
N PRO A 557 9.56 15.80 -24.82
CA PRO A 557 8.16 15.51 -25.17
C PRO A 557 7.66 16.26 -26.43
N GLU A 558 8.18 17.46 -26.69
CA GLU A 558 7.89 18.27 -27.88
C GLU A 558 8.88 18.00 -29.04
N GLY A 559 9.86 17.11 -28.85
CA GLY A 559 10.89 16.79 -29.84
C GLY A 559 11.95 17.88 -30.03
N GLN A 560 12.12 18.79 -29.06
CA GLN A 560 13.13 19.85 -29.11
C GLN A 560 14.57 19.31 -29.09
N ALA A 561 15.51 20.18 -29.46
CA ALA A 561 16.93 19.86 -29.40
C ALA A 561 17.44 19.91 -27.96
N LEU A 562 18.04 18.81 -27.49
CA LEU A 562 18.52 18.67 -26.13
C LEU A 562 19.99 19.06 -25.98
N THR A 563 20.31 19.68 -24.84
CA THR A 563 21.66 19.90 -24.34
C THR A 563 21.89 19.04 -23.09
N TYR A 564 23.12 18.56 -22.94
CA TYR A 564 23.49 17.55 -21.95
C TYR A 564 24.69 18.05 -21.15
N GLN A 565 24.57 18.04 -19.82
CA GLN A 565 25.63 18.42 -18.90
C GLN A 565 25.82 17.30 -17.87
N TRP A 566 27.07 16.95 -17.59
CA TRP A 566 27.44 15.90 -16.63
C TRP A 566 28.24 16.50 -15.50
N ASP A 567 27.87 16.12 -14.28
CA ASP A 567 28.53 16.39 -13.01
C ASP A 567 28.87 15.00 -12.45
N PHE A 568 30.16 14.69 -12.25
CA PHE A 568 30.57 13.31 -11.96
C PHE A 568 30.76 13.02 -10.47
N ASP A 569 31.11 14.02 -9.66
CA ASP A 569 31.31 13.87 -8.22
C ASP A 569 30.12 14.32 -7.37
N GLY A 570 29.18 15.08 -7.95
CA GLY A 570 27.99 15.60 -7.30
C GLY A 570 28.19 16.94 -6.61
N ASP A 571 29.28 17.67 -6.89
CA ASP A 571 29.63 18.92 -6.18
C ASP A 571 28.76 20.13 -6.54
N GLY A 572 27.95 20.04 -7.60
CA GLY A 572 27.18 21.15 -8.15
C GLY A 572 27.67 21.67 -9.50
N THR A 573 28.87 21.27 -9.93
CA THR A 573 29.57 21.74 -11.12
C THR A 573 29.46 20.73 -12.25
N PHE A 574 29.14 21.21 -13.45
CA PHE A 574 29.12 20.35 -14.64
C PHE A 574 30.51 20.27 -15.31
N ASP A 575 31.18 19.13 -15.13
CA ASP A 575 32.50 18.79 -15.69
C ASP A 575 32.51 18.63 -17.22
N ALA A 576 31.44 18.08 -17.79
CA ALA A 576 31.41 17.65 -19.19
C ALA A 576 30.06 17.89 -19.86
N THR A 577 30.04 17.78 -21.19
CA THR A 577 28.83 17.95 -22.01
C THR A 577 28.77 16.92 -23.14
N GLY A 578 27.55 16.63 -23.59
CA GLY A 578 27.27 15.73 -24.73
C GLY A 578 26.51 14.44 -24.35
N VAL A 579 25.94 13.77 -25.35
CA VAL A 579 25.09 12.58 -25.18
C VAL A 579 25.84 11.40 -24.54
N GLN A 580 27.14 11.28 -24.81
CA GLN A 580 28.02 10.28 -24.22
C GLN A 580 29.22 10.98 -23.61
N ALA A 581 29.67 10.49 -22.46
CA ALA A 581 30.84 10.99 -21.76
C ALA A 581 31.64 9.85 -21.13
N THR A 582 32.82 10.16 -20.62
CA THR A 582 33.68 9.21 -19.90
C THR A 582 34.42 9.96 -18.80
N HIS A 583 34.35 9.42 -17.59
CA HIS A 583 35.06 9.94 -16.43
C HIS A 583 35.92 8.84 -15.81
N THR A 584 37.06 9.21 -15.21
CA THR A 584 37.94 8.28 -14.50
C THR A 584 38.08 8.72 -13.06
N TYR A 585 37.38 8.04 -12.17
CA TYR A 585 37.50 8.23 -10.72
C TYR A 585 38.84 7.64 -10.27
N THR A 586 39.77 8.50 -9.86
CA THR A 586 41.16 8.10 -9.53
C THR A 586 41.37 7.73 -8.07
N GLU A 587 40.43 8.10 -7.20
CA GLU A 587 40.49 7.85 -5.76
C GLU A 587 39.38 6.89 -5.34
N LEU A 588 39.50 6.34 -4.14
CA LEU A 588 38.48 5.48 -3.56
C LEU A 588 37.37 6.37 -2.99
N GLY A 589 36.11 6.05 -3.28
CA GLY A 589 34.99 6.90 -2.90
C GLY A 589 33.64 6.36 -3.37
N VAL A 590 32.58 6.91 -2.80
CA VAL A 590 31.22 6.84 -3.34
C VAL A 590 30.91 8.20 -3.93
N TYR A 591 30.54 8.23 -5.22
CA TYR A 591 30.28 9.44 -6.00
C TYR A 591 28.85 9.41 -6.55
N THR A 592 28.21 10.56 -6.70
CA THR A 592 26.87 10.66 -7.28
C THR A 592 26.95 11.32 -8.65
N ALA A 593 27.13 10.51 -9.69
CA ALA A 593 27.15 11.01 -11.06
C ALA A 593 25.75 11.48 -11.47
N ARG A 594 25.67 12.69 -12.01
CA ARG A 594 24.43 13.38 -12.35
C ARG A 594 24.45 13.85 -13.80
N LEU A 595 23.35 13.56 -14.50
CA LEU A 595 23.02 14.09 -15.80
C LEU A 595 22.00 15.22 -15.64
N ARG A 596 22.25 16.37 -16.25
CA ARG A 596 21.23 17.38 -16.56
C ARG A 596 20.96 17.38 -18.06
N VAL A 597 19.69 17.24 -18.43
CA VAL A 597 19.20 17.42 -19.80
C VAL A 597 18.37 18.68 -19.84
N THR A 598 18.68 19.61 -20.74
CA THR A 598 17.96 20.90 -20.88
C THR A 598 17.50 21.09 -22.32
N ASP A 599 16.25 21.51 -22.50
CA ASP A 599 15.60 21.74 -23.80
C ASP A 599 16.00 23.10 -24.44
N THR A 600 15.25 23.57 -25.44
CA THR A 600 15.49 24.91 -26.04
C THR A 600 14.68 26.04 -25.40
N GLY A 601 13.66 25.73 -24.59
CA GLY A 601 12.90 26.69 -23.77
C GLY A 601 13.60 27.06 -22.45
N GLY A 602 14.56 26.26 -22.01
CA GLY A 602 15.27 26.38 -20.73
C GLY A 602 14.77 25.46 -19.62
N LYS A 603 13.74 24.62 -19.85
CA LYS A 603 13.35 23.58 -18.87
C LYS A 603 14.37 22.46 -18.89
N PHE A 604 14.48 21.75 -17.76
CA PHE A 604 15.45 20.69 -17.59
C PHE A 604 14.92 19.58 -16.69
N SER A 605 15.51 18.40 -16.81
CA SER A 605 15.39 17.35 -15.81
C SER A 605 16.76 16.80 -15.44
N LEU A 606 16.77 16.08 -14.33
CA LEU A 606 17.94 15.45 -13.75
C LEU A 606 17.77 13.93 -13.75
N ALA A 607 18.87 13.22 -13.86
CA ALA A 607 18.96 11.81 -13.51
C ALA A 607 20.27 11.59 -12.75
N THR A 608 20.28 10.70 -11.77
CA THR A 608 21.42 10.43 -10.89
C THR A 608 21.80 8.95 -10.89
N ARG A 609 23.06 8.64 -10.60
CA ARG A 609 23.55 7.27 -10.40
C ARG A 609 24.75 7.26 -9.47
N THR A 610 24.63 6.51 -8.38
CA THR A 610 25.75 6.22 -7.47
C THR A 610 26.82 5.39 -8.16
N ILE A 611 28.08 5.80 -8.01
CA ILE A 611 29.28 5.12 -8.48
C ILE A 611 30.14 4.76 -7.26
N SER A 612 30.46 3.48 -7.07
CA SER A 612 31.28 3.01 -5.93
C SER A 612 32.68 2.57 -6.39
N VAL A 613 33.73 3.19 -5.87
CA VAL A 613 35.12 2.92 -6.25
C VAL A 613 35.90 2.47 -5.04
N GLY A 614 35.99 1.16 -4.83
CA GLY A 614 36.61 0.54 -3.67
C GLY A 614 35.73 -0.46 -2.91
N ASN A 615 34.45 -0.58 -3.27
CA ASN A 615 33.55 -1.61 -2.74
C ASN A 615 32.52 -1.99 -3.81
N THR A 616 32.21 -3.27 -3.95
CA THR A 616 31.14 -3.76 -4.82
C THR A 616 29.98 -4.31 -4.01
N ALA A 617 28.76 -4.27 -4.55
CA ALA A 617 27.64 -4.91 -3.87
C ALA A 617 27.75 -6.45 -4.06
N PRO A 618 27.60 -7.24 -2.99
CA PRO A 618 27.71 -8.70 -3.07
C PRO A 618 26.61 -9.30 -3.96
N GLU A 619 26.94 -10.35 -4.70
CA GLU A 619 25.95 -11.19 -5.39
C GLU A 619 25.35 -12.17 -4.36
N VAL A 620 24.02 -12.16 -4.21
CA VAL A 620 23.30 -13.08 -3.32
C VAL A 620 22.65 -14.17 -4.17
N THR A 621 22.82 -15.43 -3.77
CA THR A 621 22.18 -16.58 -4.43
C THR A 621 21.36 -17.35 -3.41
N VAL A 622 20.07 -17.54 -3.70
CA VAL A 622 19.23 -18.52 -3.00
C VAL A 622 19.36 -19.84 -3.77
N GLU A 623 20.24 -20.71 -3.29
CA GLU A 623 20.50 -22.05 -3.87
C GLU A 623 19.26 -22.95 -3.78
N PHE A 624 18.48 -22.75 -2.71
CA PHE A 624 17.22 -23.42 -2.45
C PHE A 624 16.39 -22.57 -1.47
N PRO A 625 15.06 -22.50 -1.57
CA PRO A 625 14.20 -23.10 -2.60
C PRO A 625 14.34 -22.41 -3.97
N ALA A 626 14.02 -23.13 -5.04
CA ALA A 626 14.02 -22.55 -6.39
C ALA A 626 12.90 -21.52 -6.57
N ASN A 627 13.19 -20.42 -7.27
CA ASN A 627 12.17 -19.41 -7.59
C ASN A 627 11.04 -20.00 -8.47
N GLY A 628 9.79 -19.74 -8.10
CA GLY A 628 8.60 -20.39 -8.66
C GLY A 628 8.36 -21.82 -8.19
N GLY A 629 9.10 -22.30 -7.18
CA GLY A 629 8.92 -23.63 -6.60
C GLY A 629 7.64 -23.75 -5.77
N PHE A 630 7.07 -24.96 -5.72
CA PHE A 630 5.75 -25.18 -5.11
C PHE A 630 5.79 -25.67 -3.66
N PHE A 631 4.81 -25.28 -2.83
CA PHE A 631 4.70 -25.69 -1.42
C PHE A 631 3.23 -25.83 -0.97
N GLN A 632 3.02 -26.30 0.26
CA GLN A 632 1.73 -26.27 0.96
C GLN A 632 1.79 -25.36 2.20
N TRP A 633 0.73 -24.60 2.45
CA TRP A 633 0.57 -23.85 3.69
C TRP A 633 0.72 -24.74 4.93
N GLY A 634 1.53 -24.28 5.90
CA GLY A 634 1.98 -25.06 7.05
C GLY A 634 3.32 -25.78 6.87
N ASP A 635 3.91 -25.76 5.67
CA ASP A 635 5.23 -26.33 5.43
C ASP A 635 6.36 -25.53 6.11
N GLN A 636 7.44 -26.24 6.41
CA GLN A 636 8.73 -25.68 6.80
C GLN A 636 9.69 -25.79 5.61
N VAL A 637 9.58 -24.85 4.67
CA VAL A 637 10.38 -24.83 3.43
C VAL A 637 11.84 -24.56 3.80
N PRO A 638 12.78 -25.52 3.66
CA PRO A 638 14.17 -25.26 3.97
C PRO A 638 14.74 -24.24 3.00
N PHE A 639 15.76 -23.50 3.44
CA PHE A 639 16.50 -22.58 2.57
C PHE A 639 18.02 -22.72 2.71
N GLN A 640 18.72 -22.38 1.65
CA GLN A 640 20.17 -22.23 1.61
C GLN A 640 20.54 -21.00 0.77
N VAL A 641 21.35 -20.13 1.36
CA VAL A 641 21.87 -18.90 0.77
C VAL A 641 23.38 -18.99 0.66
N THR A 642 23.91 -18.60 -0.49
CA THR A 642 25.33 -18.36 -0.74
C THR A 642 25.52 -16.93 -1.24
N THR A 643 26.77 -16.45 -1.18
CA THR A 643 27.11 -15.08 -1.59
C THR A 643 28.48 -15.08 -2.26
N HIS A 644 28.63 -14.27 -3.30
CA HIS A 644 29.92 -13.93 -3.88
C HIS A 644 30.17 -12.43 -3.70
N ASP A 645 31.33 -12.08 -3.16
CA ASP A 645 31.74 -10.69 -2.98
C ASP A 645 33.18 -10.52 -3.51
N ALA A 646 33.48 -9.42 -4.20
CA ALA A 646 34.79 -9.25 -4.81
C ALA A 646 35.88 -8.90 -3.77
N GLU A 647 35.49 -8.40 -2.60
CA GLU A 647 36.36 -7.95 -1.53
C GLU A 647 36.40 -8.95 -0.35
N ASP A 648 35.25 -9.48 0.08
CA ASP A 648 35.09 -10.47 1.16
C ASP A 648 35.18 -11.93 0.67
N GLY A 649 34.97 -12.19 -0.64
CA GLY A 649 35.07 -13.51 -1.28
C GLY A 649 33.82 -14.41 -1.17
N ASP A 650 33.97 -15.68 -1.55
CA ASP A 650 32.88 -16.67 -1.60
C ASP A 650 32.42 -17.19 -0.22
N GLN A 651 33.01 -16.71 0.89
CA GLN A 651 32.69 -17.22 2.23
C GLN A 651 31.55 -16.41 2.86
N THR A 652 30.31 -16.83 2.63
CA THR A 652 29.12 -16.19 3.22
C THR A 652 29.20 -16.10 4.74
N VAL A 653 29.15 -14.87 5.26
CA VAL A 653 29.09 -14.59 6.70
C VAL A 653 27.63 -14.63 7.15
N CYS A 654 27.15 -15.80 7.58
CA CYS A 654 25.72 -16.04 7.84
C CYS A 654 25.03 -15.07 8.80
N SER A 655 25.74 -14.42 9.72
CA SER A 655 25.17 -13.38 10.60
C SER A 655 24.83 -12.06 9.89
N ARG A 656 25.28 -11.86 8.65
CA ARG A 656 24.94 -10.72 7.79
C ARG A 656 23.87 -11.05 6.73
N VAL A 657 23.56 -12.33 6.53
CA VAL A 657 22.39 -12.72 5.73
C VAL A 657 21.15 -12.40 6.54
N ARG A 658 20.26 -11.56 6.00
CA ARG A 658 18.92 -11.29 6.51
C ARG A 658 17.92 -11.87 5.53
N TRP A 659 16.82 -12.41 6.04
CA TRP A 659 15.75 -12.92 5.20
C TRP A 659 14.39 -12.55 5.79
N THR A 660 13.43 -12.32 4.92
CA THR A 660 12.01 -12.11 5.24
C THR A 660 11.20 -13.04 4.35
N TYR A 661 10.34 -13.85 4.98
CA TYR A 661 9.26 -14.58 4.32
C TYR A 661 7.95 -13.85 4.60
N GLY A 662 7.14 -13.67 3.57
CA GLY A 662 5.82 -13.06 3.64
C GLY A 662 4.76 -13.86 2.90
N LEU A 663 3.51 -13.66 3.33
CA LEU A 663 2.32 -14.01 2.59
C LEU A 663 2.08 -12.93 1.54
N GLY A 664 2.24 -13.28 0.27
CA GLY A 664 1.74 -12.50 -0.84
C GLY A 664 0.29 -12.83 -1.15
N HIS A 665 -0.50 -11.84 -1.53
CA HIS A 665 -1.82 -12.01 -2.12
C HIS A 665 -2.08 -10.90 -3.14
N ASP A 666 -2.62 -11.31 -4.29
CA ASP A 666 -2.87 -10.44 -5.45
C ASP A 666 -1.61 -9.65 -5.84
N GLU A 667 -1.63 -8.33 -5.78
CA GLU A 667 -0.49 -7.46 -6.06
C GLU A 667 0.48 -7.30 -4.88
N HIS A 668 0.07 -7.59 -3.63
CA HIS A 668 0.83 -7.21 -2.44
C HIS A 668 1.27 -8.37 -1.53
N ALA A 669 1.95 -8.04 -0.42
CA ALA A 669 2.35 -9.00 0.60
C ALA A 669 2.38 -8.39 2.01
N HIS A 670 2.33 -9.25 3.03
CA HIS A 670 2.62 -8.95 4.44
C HIS A 670 3.73 -9.90 4.94
N PRO A 671 4.68 -9.49 5.79
CA PRO A 671 5.82 -10.33 6.13
C PRO A 671 5.44 -11.16 7.36
N GLU A 672 5.37 -12.47 7.19
CA GLU A 672 5.07 -13.38 8.28
C GLU A 672 6.30 -13.56 9.16
N VAL A 673 7.46 -13.92 8.62
CA VAL A 673 8.63 -14.29 9.45
C VAL A 673 9.93 -13.73 8.89
N SER A 674 10.64 -12.94 9.68
CA SER A 674 12.01 -12.48 9.38
C SER A 674 13.06 -13.17 10.25
N GLY A 675 14.30 -13.21 9.76
CA GLY A 675 15.43 -13.76 10.51
C GLY A 675 16.80 -13.49 9.89
N THR A 676 17.80 -14.21 10.40
CA THR A 676 19.20 -14.13 9.93
C THR A 676 19.80 -15.52 9.82
N GLY A 677 20.72 -15.73 8.88
CA GLY A 677 21.43 -17.00 8.69
C GLY A 677 21.46 -17.46 7.23
N CYS A 678 22.47 -18.25 6.85
CA CYS A 678 22.56 -18.83 5.50
C CYS A 678 21.62 -20.03 5.28
N THR A 679 21.18 -20.68 6.36
CA THR A 679 20.32 -21.88 6.30
C THR A 679 19.29 -21.86 7.42
N GLY A 680 18.16 -22.51 7.16
CA GLY A 680 17.04 -22.57 8.09
C GLY A 680 15.80 -23.11 7.40
N VAL A 681 14.63 -22.70 7.88
CA VAL A 681 13.33 -22.94 7.23
C VAL A 681 12.52 -21.65 7.23
N PHE A 682 11.88 -21.34 6.10
CA PHE A 682 10.74 -20.44 6.07
C PHE A 682 9.55 -21.23 6.62
N ARG A 683 8.83 -20.65 7.59
CA ARG A 683 7.64 -21.26 8.17
C ARG A 683 6.44 -20.55 7.57
N THR A 684 5.63 -21.30 6.82
CA THR A 684 4.43 -20.78 6.19
C THR A 684 3.25 -21.02 7.14
N ASP A 685 2.40 -20.03 7.41
CA ASP A 685 1.28 -20.24 8.33
C ASP A 685 0.24 -21.19 7.68
N PRO A 686 -0.20 -22.28 8.35
CA PRO A 686 -1.30 -23.12 7.84
C PRO A 686 -2.65 -22.38 7.75
N ASN A 687 -2.75 -21.18 8.33
CA ASN A 687 -3.93 -20.32 8.31
C ASN A 687 -3.89 -19.25 7.21
N SER A 688 -2.80 -19.06 6.46
CA SER A 688 -2.75 -18.06 5.38
C SER A 688 -3.90 -18.15 4.35
N PRO A 689 -4.46 -19.34 4.03
CA PRO A 689 -5.71 -19.45 3.25
C PRO A 689 -6.95 -18.78 3.84
N GLN A 690 -6.91 -18.29 5.09
CA GLN A 690 -8.01 -17.56 5.73
C GLN A 690 -8.01 -16.06 5.39
N HIS A 691 -7.12 -15.60 4.51
CA HIS A 691 -7.25 -14.27 3.90
C HIS A 691 -8.45 -14.17 2.94
N GLY A 692 -8.90 -15.27 2.33
CA GLY A 692 -10.16 -15.30 1.60
C GLY A 692 -10.20 -16.38 0.52
N ASP A 693 -11.39 -16.92 0.26
CA ASP A 693 -11.62 -17.75 -0.93
C ASP A 693 -11.61 -16.80 -2.15
N GLY A 694 -10.59 -16.91 -3.01
CA GLY A 694 -10.49 -16.15 -4.26
C GLY A 694 -9.43 -15.05 -4.33
N ALA A 695 -8.48 -15.00 -3.38
CA ALA A 695 -7.26 -14.17 -3.50
C ALA A 695 -6.09 -14.99 -4.08
N ASN A 696 -5.22 -14.37 -4.89
CA ASN A 696 -4.04 -14.99 -5.51
C ASN A 696 -2.89 -15.16 -4.51
N LEU A 697 -2.98 -16.15 -3.63
CA LEU A 697 -1.99 -16.33 -2.56
C LEU A 697 -0.64 -16.87 -3.07
N TYR A 698 0.47 -16.37 -2.52
CA TYR A 698 1.83 -16.86 -2.75
C TYR A 698 2.75 -16.63 -1.55
N GLY A 699 3.91 -17.28 -1.54
CA GLY A 699 4.99 -16.96 -0.60
C GLY A 699 5.98 -15.99 -1.22
N ALA A 700 6.21 -14.85 -0.60
CA ALA A 700 7.25 -13.89 -1.00
C ALA A 700 8.48 -14.07 -0.10
N VAL A 701 9.67 -14.24 -0.69
CA VAL A 701 10.93 -14.29 0.05
C VAL A 701 11.87 -13.22 -0.45
N VAL A 702 12.41 -12.42 0.47
CA VAL A 702 13.48 -11.45 0.22
C VAL A 702 14.68 -11.86 1.06
N VAL A 703 15.85 -11.99 0.44
CA VAL A 703 17.12 -12.28 1.11
C VAL A 703 18.12 -11.18 0.79
N THR A 704 18.61 -10.49 1.82
CA THR A 704 19.69 -9.50 1.69
C THR A 704 20.96 -9.99 2.35
N TYR A 705 22.10 -9.55 1.83
CA TYR A 705 23.41 -9.68 2.50
C TYR A 705 24.13 -8.35 2.37
N THR A 706 24.45 -7.75 3.52
CA THR A 706 25.31 -6.57 3.60
C THR A 706 26.76 -7.02 3.82
N ASP A 707 27.70 -6.45 3.10
CA ASP A 707 29.13 -6.75 3.22
C ASP A 707 29.76 -6.12 4.50
N ALA A 708 31.10 -6.05 4.58
CA ALA A 708 31.82 -5.42 5.68
C ALA A 708 31.99 -3.89 5.56
N GLY A 709 31.72 -3.33 4.39
CA GLY A 709 32.42 -2.18 3.82
C GLY A 709 33.86 -2.55 3.45
N ALA A 710 34.31 -2.20 2.25
CA ALA A 710 35.69 -2.38 1.84
C ALA A 710 36.43 -1.05 1.66
N ASN A 711 37.76 -1.10 1.83
CA ASN A 711 38.69 0.00 1.55
C ASN A 711 38.37 1.37 2.22
N GLY A 712 37.61 1.37 3.32
CA GLY A 712 37.18 2.57 4.05
C GLY A 712 35.86 3.18 3.58
N LEU A 713 35.14 2.51 2.68
CA LEU A 713 33.81 2.88 2.22
C LEU A 713 32.72 2.24 3.07
N PRO A 714 31.48 2.79 3.07
CA PRO A 714 30.35 2.17 3.74
C PRO A 714 30.01 0.79 3.14
N PRO A 715 29.34 -0.08 3.91
CA PRO A 715 28.88 -1.36 3.41
C PRO A 715 27.90 -1.24 2.24
N ALA A 716 27.99 -2.16 1.28
CA ALA A 716 27.00 -2.33 0.23
C ALA A 716 26.14 -3.58 0.52
N THR A 717 24.93 -3.59 -0.04
CA THR A 717 23.95 -4.67 0.17
C THR A 717 23.58 -5.28 -1.17
N GLY A 718 23.70 -6.59 -1.25
CA GLY A 718 23.16 -7.43 -2.30
C GLY A 718 21.82 -8.03 -1.89
N GLU A 719 21.03 -8.46 -2.87
CA GLU A 719 19.72 -9.07 -2.64
C GLU A 719 19.42 -10.17 -3.67
N ALA A 720 18.63 -11.16 -3.25
CA ALA A 720 17.88 -12.05 -4.12
C ALA A 720 16.45 -12.23 -3.61
N THR A 721 15.49 -12.38 -4.53
CA THR A 721 14.08 -12.66 -4.22
C THR A 721 13.65 -14.02 -4.76
N VAL A 722 12.67 -14.64 -4.10
CA VAL A 722 12.09 -15.93 -4.46
C VAL A 722 10.57 -15.87 -4.24
N ARG A 723 9.79 -16.14 -5.29
CA ARG A 723 8.35 -16.45 -5.18
C ARG A 723 8.20 -17.94 -4.95
N LEU A 724 7.36 -18.31 -3.99
CA LEU A 724 6.90 -19.67 -3.74
C LEU A 724 5.43 -19.76 -4.12
N ASN A 725 5.05 -20.79 -4.86
CA ASN A 725 3.71 -20.96 -5.38
C ASN A 725 2.97 -22.01 -4.52
N PRO A 726 1.75 -21.78 -4.02
CA PRO A 726 0.98 -22.87 -3.43
C PRO A 726 0.70 -23.95 -4.49
N PHE A 727 0.55 -25.20 -4.07
CA PHE A 727 0.28 -26.31 -4.99
C PHE A 727 -0.98 -26.12 -5.85
N LEU A 728 -1.97 -25.37 -5.36
CA LEU A 728 -3.12 -24.93 -6.14
C LEU A 728 -2.79 -23.57 -6.79
N GLN A 729 -3.05 -23.46 -8.09
CA GLN A 729 -2.98 -22.22 -8.85
C GLN A 729 -4.22 -22.13 -9.73
N GLU A 730 -5.07 -21.15 -9.48
CA GLU A 730 -6.29 -20.87 -10.22
C GLU A 730 -5.97 -20.27 -11.60
N ALA A 731 -6.87 -20.46 -12.55
CA ALA A 731 -6.61 -20.18 -13.96
C ALA A 731 -6.60 -18.67 -14.26
N GLU A 732 -7.46 -17.94 -13.56
CA GLU A 732 -7.66 -16.49 -13.63
C GLU A 732 -6.39 -15.72 -13.25
N PHE A 733 -5.60 -16.23 -12.30
CA PHE A 733 -4.33 -15.63 -11.85
C PHE A 733 -3.13 -15.93 -12.77
N ALA A 734 -3.37 -16.45 -13.98
CA ALA A 734 -2.32 -16.58 -14.98
C ALA A 734 -1.85 -15.20 -15.46
N THR A 735 -0.56 -14.88 -15.23
CA THR A 735 0.18 -13.67 -15.72
C THR A 735 -0.06 -13.30 -17.20
N SER A 736 -0.62 -14.18 -18.01
CA SER A 736 -1.27 -13.83 -19.27
C SER A 736 -2.35 -14.85 -19.64
N LEU A 737 -3.55 -14.35 -19.94
CA LEU A 737 -4.69 -15.15 -20.41
C LEU A 737 -4.67 -15.45 -21.92
N GLY A 738 -3.72 -14.91 -22.68
CA GLY A 738 -3.58 -15.18 -24.12
C GLY A 738 -4.80 -14.84 -24.99
N GLY A 739 -5.71 -13.99 -24.50
CA GLY A 739 -6.98 -13.63 -25.17
C GLY A 739 -8.20 -14.46 -24.74
N ALA A 740 -8.07 -15.36 -23.76
CA ALA A 740 -9.23 -15.90 -23.05
C ALA A 740 -9.81 -14.87 -22.06
N THR A 741 -11.03 -15.13 -21.59
CA THR A 741 -11.78 -14.26 -20.68
C THR A 741 -12.07 -14.96 -19.36
N VAL A 742 -11.91 -14.25 -18.24
CA VAL A 742 -12.40 -14.71 -16.93
C VAL A 742 -13.93 -14.66 -16.91
N VAL A 743 -14.57 -15.67 -16.33
CA VAL A 743 -16.03 -15.79 -16.19
C VAL A 743 -16.33 -16.30 -14.78
N GLN A 744 -17.30 -15.69 -14.10
CA GLN A 744 -17.75 -16.10 -12.77
C GLN A 744 -18.48 -17.46 -12.83
N ASP A 745 -18.11 -18.40 -11.96
CA ASP A 745 -18.70 -19.73 -11.82
C ASP A 745 -18.66 -20.20 -10.36
N ALA A 746 -19.83 -20.36 -9.74
CA ALA A 746 -19.95 -20.74 -8.34
C ALA A 746 -19.56 -22.20 -8.02
N GLU A 747 -19.21 -23.02 -9.03
CA GLU A 747 -18.63 -24.37 -8.84
C GLU A 747 -17.09 -24.38 -8.96
N ALA A 748 -16.46 -23.23 -9.23
CA ALA A 748 -15.01 -23.09 -9.37
C ALA A 748 -14.31 -22.83 -8.03
N SER A 749 -12.99 -23.05 -7.98
CA SER A 749 -12.21 -23.02 -6.74
C SER A 749 -12.04 -21.62 -6.13
N ALA A 750 -11.88 -20.59 -6.95
CA ALA A 750 -11.88 -19.17 -6.55
C ALA A 750 -13.16 -18.41 -6.97
N GLY A 751 -14.20 -19.12 -7.41
CA GLY A 751 -15.45 -18.52 -7.90
C GLY A 751 -15.40 -18.00 -9.34
N ALA A 752 -14.26 -18.07 -10.02
CA ALA A 752 -14.14 -17.76 -11.44
C ALA A 752 -13.38 -18.85 -12.22
N VAL A 753 -13.42 -18.74 -13.55
CA VAL A 753 -12.80 -19.68 -14.50
C VAL A 753 -12.29 -18.94 -15.73
N VAL A 754 -11.28 -19.48 -16.40
CA VAL A 754 -10.82 -18.99 -17.70
C VAL A 754 -11.55 -19.71 -18.82
N ALA A 755 -12.44 -18.99 -19.51
CA ALA A 755 -13.21 -19.50 -20.64
C ALA A 755 -12.38 -19.41 -21.95
N VAL A 756 -12.02 -20.57 -22.49
CA VAL A 756 -11.24 -20.72 -23.73
C VAL A 756 -12.16 -21.15 -24.87
N THR A 757 -12.34 -20.28 -25.86
CA THR A 757 -13.20 -20.50 -27.05
C THR A 757 -12.44 -20.86 -28.32
N SER A 758 -11.10 -20.83 -28.30
CA SER A 758 -10.23 -21.20 -29.42
C SER A 758 -8.83 -21.59 -28.92
N GLU A 759 -7.85 -21.83 -29.79
CA GLU A 759 -6.49 -22.16 -29.33
C GLU A 759 -5.85 -20.99 -28.58
N THR A 760 -5.75 -21.15 -27.25
CA THR A 760 -5.20 -20.14 -26.33
C THR A 760 -4.04 -20.73 -25.54
N THR A 761 -3.11 -19.88 -25.10
CA THR A 761 -2.03 -20.26 -24.19
C THR A 761 -2.02 -19.34 -22.98
N LEU A 762 -2.23 -19.94 -21.81
CA LEU A 762 -2.15 -19.28 -20.51
C LEU A 762 -0.69 -19.32 -20.02
N ARG A 763 -0.28 -18.37 -19.17
CA ARG A 763 1.12 -18.21 -18.71
C ARG A 763 1.22 -18.00 -17.20
N TRP A 764 2.13 -18.73 -16.55
CA TRP A 764 2.59 -18.48 -15.18
C TRP A 764 4.10 -18.30 -15.17
N ASP A 765 4.61 -17.36 -14.39
CA ASP A 765 6.04 -17.05 -14.25
C ASP A 765 6.25 -16.32 -12.93
N PRO A 766 7.23 -16.71 -12.08
CA PRO A 766 8.11 -17.86 -12.21
C PRO A 766 7.43 -19.19 -11.82
N VAL A 767 7.86 -20.28 -12.46
CA VAL A 767 7.51 -21.66 -12.09
C VAL A 767 8.78 -22.50 -12.03
N SER A 768 8.86 -23.43 -11.08
CA SER A 768 9.89 -24.49 -11.02
C SER A 768 9.25 -25.81 -10.61
N PHE A 769 9.56 -26.89 -11.35
CA PHE A 769 9.04 -28.23 -11.08
C PHE A 769 9.92 -29.05 -10.11
N VAL A 770 10.73 -28.39 -9.27
CA VAL A 770 11.45 -29.06 -8.19
C VAL A 770 10.45 -29.77 -7.27
N GLY A 771 10.61 -31.09 -7.11
CA GLY A 771 9.74 -31.91 -6.27
C GLY A 771 8.32 -32.13 -6.81
N ILE A 772 8.02 -31.80 -8.06
CA ILE A 772 6.71 -32.05 -8.70
C ILE A 772 6.76 -33.31 -9.57
N ASP A 773 5.79 -34.20 -9.35
CA ASP A 773 5.61 -35.46 -10.06
C ASP A 773 4.65 -35.31 -11.26
N ASP A 774 3.55 -34.58 -11.08
CA ASP A 774 2.53 -34.34 -12.12
C ASP A 774 1.72 -33.05 -11.89
N VAL A 775 0.86 -32.70 -12.86
CA VAL A 775 -0.10 -31.60 -12.74
C VAL A 775 -1.51 -32.11 -13.03
N LEU A 776 -2.44 -31.84 -12.10
CA LEU A 776 -3.87 -32.09 -12.27
C LEU A 776 -4.55 -30.79 -12.71
N VAL A 777 -5.25 -30.79 -13.84
CA VAL A 777 -5.99 -29.60 -14.33
C VAL A 777 -7.49 -29.84 -14.20
N ARG A 778 -8.17 -29.00 -13.42
CA ARG A 778 -9.61 -29.01 -13.28
C ARG A 778 -10.23 -28.21 -14.43
N ALA A 779 -10.97 -28.89 -15.29
CA ALA A 779 -11.51 -28.32 -16.52
C ALA A 779 -12.86 -28.90 -16.94
N GLN A 780 -13.66 -28.09 -17.64
CA GLN A 780 -14.89 -28.50 -18.32
C GLN A 780 -14.74 -28.26 -19.84
N GLY A 781 -15.36 -29.10 -20.68
CA GLY A 781 -15.37 -28.93 -22.14
C GLY A 781 -14.64 -30.04 -22.89
N SER A 782 -13.92 -29.71 -23.97
CA SER A 782 -13.17 -30.68 -24.77
C SER A 782 -11.98 -30.10 -25.53
N GLY A 783 -10.88 -30.85 -25.57
CA GLY A 783 -9.67 -30.43 -26.29
C GLY A 783 -8.43 -31.24 -25.92
N ARG A 784 -7.26 -30.69 -26.24
CA ARG A 784 -5.96 -31.16 -25.74
C ARG A 784 -5.31 -30.08 -24.87
N LEU A 785 -4.86 -30.48 -23.69
CA LEU A 785 -4.07 -29.68 -22.77
C LEU A 785 -2.58 -30.02 -22.97
N GLU A 786 -1.72 -29.00 -22.94
CA GLU A 786 -0.28 -29.14 -23.19
C GLU A 786 0.53 -28.23 -22.24
N LEU A 787 1.42 -28.80 -21.42
CA LEU A 787 2.40 -28.04 -20.65
C LEU A 787 3.65 -27.80 -21.49
N ARG A 788 4.07 -26.55 -21.62
CA ARG A 788 5.26 -26.09 -22.35
C ARG A 788 6.06 -25.14 -21.47
N TYR A 789 7.37 -25.02 -21.69
CA TYR A 789 8.25 -24.29 -20.76
C TYR A 789 9.22 -23.37 -21.48
N GLY A 790 9.46 -22.19 -20.92
CA GLY A 790 10.35 -21.13 -21.44
C GLY A 790 9.86 -20.44 -22.72
N SER A 791 9.02 -21.10 -23.52
CA SER A 791 8.39 -20.52 -24.72
C SER A 791 7.05 -21.20 -25.02
N PRO A 792 6.01 -20.47 -25.47
CA PRO A 792 4.75 -21.06 -25.93
C PRO A 792 4.94 -21.95 -27.17
N SER A 793 6.07 -21.81 -27.88
CA SER A 793 6.42 -22.65 -29.03
C SER A 793 7.26 -23.89 -28.68
N ALA A 794 7.78 -23.99 -27.44
CA ALA A 794 8.57 -25.14 -26.99
C ALA A 794 7.75 -26.43 -27.06
N LYS A 795 8.41 -27.58 -27.29
CA LYS A 795 7.71 -28.89 -27.32
C LYS A 795 7.03 -29.15 -25.97
N PRO A 796 5.81 -29.71 -25.96
CA PRO A 796 5.15 -29.99 -24.70
C PRO A 796 5.84 -31.15 -23.96
N PHE A 797 5.92 -31.03 -22.64
CA PHE A 797 6.54 -32.01 -21.74
C PHE A 797 5.51 -32.77 -20.88
N GLY A 798 4.29 -32.24 -20.77
CA GLY A 798 3.09 -32.95 -20.31
C GLY A 798 1.95 -32.71 -21.29
N THR A 799 1.11 -33.72 -21.55
CA THR A 799 -0.06 -33.59 -22.44
C THR A 799 -1.22 -34.48 -22.00
N ALA A 800 -2.45 -33.97 -22.05
CA ALA A 800 -3.64 -34.76 -21.79
C ALA A 800 -4.81 -34.42 -22.74
N ILE A 801 -5.79 -35.31 -22.83
CA ILE A 801 -7.00 -35.14 -23.64
C ILE A 801 -8.19 -34.89 -22.71
N LEU A 802 -8.68 -33.65 -22.71
CA LEU A 802 -9.96 -33.30 -22.10
C LEU A 802 -11.08 -33.86 -22.99
N LYS A 803 -11.72 -34.94 -22.53
CA LYS A 803 -12.81 -35.60 -23.28
C LYS A 803 -14.12 -34.84 -23.07
N PRO A 804 -14.95 -34.68 -24.14
CA PRO A 804 -16.27 -34.06 -24.01
C PRO A 804 -17.18 -34.82 -23.04
N GLY A 805 -18.11 -34.10 -22.42
CA GLY A 805 -19.12 -34.62 -21.50
C GLY A 805 -19.44 -33.59 -20.41
N ASP A 806 -20.53 -33.83 -19.69
CA ASP A 806 -21.06 -32.88 -18.70
C ASP A 806 -20.20 -32.78 -17.44
N GLY A 807 -20.21 -31.59 -16.80
CA GLY A 807 -19.54 -31.30 -15.53
C GLY A 807 -18.00 -31.16 -15.58
N TRP A 808 -17.47 -30.69 -14.44
CA TRP A 808 -16.04 -30.55 -14.15
C TRP A 808 -15.30 -31.89 -14.15
N LYS A 809 -14.04 -31.88 -14.60
CA LYS A 809 -13.17 -33.05 -14.66
C LYS A 809 -11.76 -32.68 -14.26
N ASP A 810 -11.17 -33.50 -13.41
CA ASP A 810 -9.75 -33.43 -13.10
C ASP A 810 -8.99 -34.23 -14.15
N VAL A 811 -8.11 -33.56 -14.88
CA VAL A 811 -7.33 -34.12 -16.00
C VAL A 811 -5.86 -34.13 -15.62
N GLU A 812 -5.31 -35.33 -15.42
CA GLU A 812 -3.90 -35.51 -15.08
C GLU A 812 -3.00 -35.35 -16.31
N LEU A 813 -2.03 -34.45 -16.22
CA LEU A 813 -0.92 -34.30 -17.16
C LEU A 813 0.34 -34.92 -16.53
N GLU A 814 0.58 -36.20 -16.82
CA GLU A 814 1.85 -36.86 -16.51
C GLU A 814 3.02 -36.04 -17.09
N ILE A 815 3.99 -35.70 -16.24
CA ILE A 815 5.23 -35.02 -16.66
C ILE A 815 6.21 -36.07 -17.18
N ALA A 816 6.55 -36.01 -18.48
CA ALA A 816 7.30 -37.06 -19.17
C ALA A 816 8.82 -37.04 -18.89
N GLY A 817 9.21 -37.24 -17.64
CA GLY A 817 10.60 -37.21 -17.16
C GLY A 817 11.18 -35.78 -17.10
N LYS A 818 12.34 -35.65 -16.42
CA LYS A 818 13.06 -34.40 -16.09
C LYS A 818 12.27 -33.11 -16.38
N ALA A 819 11.31 -32.81 -15.51
CA ALA A 819 10.62 -31.54 -15.49
C ALA A 819 11.65 -30.39 -15.34
N PRO A 820 11.37 -29.18 -15.86
CA PRO A 820 12.26 -28.03 -15.69
C PRO A 820 12.36 -27.62 -14.21
N THR A 821 13.55 -27.79 -13.61
CA THR A 821 13.84 -27.43 -12.22
C THR A 821 14.39 -26.02 -12.07
N GLU A 822 14.98 -25.46 -13.13
CA GLU A 822 15.38 -24.04 -13.16
C GLU A 822 14.13 -23.16 -13.25
N PRO A 823 14.11 -21.98 -12.60
CA PRO A 823 12.99 -21.02 -12.68
C PRO A 823 12.68 -20.52 -14.11
N GLY A 824 11.42 -20.16 -14.35
CA GLY A 824 10.96 -19.54 -15.60
C GLY A 824 9.51 -19.84 -15.97
N ALA A 825 9.11 -19.39 -17.16
CA ALA A 825 7.70 -19.35 -17.55
C ALA A 825 7.12 -20.71 -17.97
N LEU A 826 6.05 -21.12 -17.29
CA LEU A 826 5.13 -22.19 -17.70
C LEU A 826 4.09 -21.65 -18.66
N TYR A 827 3.84 -22.39 -19.74
CA TYR A 827 2.79 -22.13 -20.71
C TYR A 827 1.83 -23.31 -20.78
N VAL A 828 0.54 -23.07 -20.59
CA VAL A 828 -0.52 -24.09 -20.68
C VAL A 828 -1.32 -23.80 -21.95
N THR A 829 -1.05 -24.56 -23.01
CA THR A 829 -1.78 -24.42 -24.27
C THR A 829 -3.03 -25.30 -24.27
N VAL A 830 -4.18 -24.67 -24.44
CA VAL A 830 -5.48 -25.32 -24.59
C VAL A 830 -5.85 -25.34 -26.07
N ARG A 831 -5.96 -26.53 -26.65
CA ARG A 831 -6.36 -26.75 -28.05
C ARG A 831 -7.76 -27.33 -28.11
N GLY A 832 -8.76 -26.46 -28.08
CA GLY A 832 -10.18 -26.83 -28.10
C GLY A 832 -11.06 -25.72 -27.54
N GLU A 833 -12.21 -26.12 -26.99
CA GLU A 833 -13.14 -25.24 -26.27
C GLU A 833 -13.27 -25.80 -24.84
N ALA A 834 -12.83 -25.03 -23.85
CA ALA A 834 -12.80 -25.47 -22.45
C ALA A 834 -12.85 -24.30 -21.46
N ASN A 835 -13.47 -24.52 -20.31
CA ASN A 835 -13.28 -23.69 -19.13
C ASN A 835 -12.19 -24.35 -18.27
N ILE A 836 -11.19 -23.58 -17.87
CA ILE A 836 -10.15 -24.01 -16.93
C ILE A 836 -10.42 -23.32 -15.60
N ASP A 837 -10.53 -24.09 -14.53
CA ASP A 837 -10.74 -23.62 -13.15
C ASP A 837 -9.37 -23.48 -12.47
N SER A 838 -8.63 -24.57 -12.33
CA SER A 838 -7.35 -24.55 -11.62
C SER A 838 -6.38 -25.65 -12.03
N LEU A 839 -5.13 -25.46 -11.62
CA LEU A 839 -4.02 -26.40 -11.75
C LEU A 839 -3.53 -26.77 -10.36
N THR A 840 -3.55 -28.06 -10.03
CA THR A 840 -2.93 -28.60 -8.82
C THR A 840 -1.63 -29.31 -9.18
N PHE A 841 -0.50 -28.73 -8.78
CA PHE A 841 0.82 -29.32 -8.92
C PHE A 841 1.02 -30.33 -7.78
N ARG A 842 1.31 -31.60 -8.10
CA ARG A 842 1.37 -32.67 -7.09
C ARG A 842 2.80 -33.17 -6.91
N GLY A 843 3.22 -33.35 -5.66
CA GLY A 843 4.53 -33.85 -5.28
C GLY A 843 4.92 -33.43 -3.87
N VAL A 844 6.22 -33.42 -3.56
CA VAL A 844 6.77 -32.85 -2.31
C VAL A 844 7.15 -31.38 -2.45
N GLY A 845 7.20 -30.86 -3.67
CA GLY A 845 7.56 -29.47 -3.95
C GLY A 845 8.93 -29.08 -3.37
N VAL A 846 9.02 -27.86 -2.87
CA VAL A 846 10.21 -27.34 -2.18
C VAL A 846 10.19 -27.56 -0.65
N ALA A 847 9.17 -28.23 -0.10
CA ALA A 847 9.11 -28.55 1.33
C ALA A 847 10.20 -29.55 1.78
N GLN A 848 10.83 -30.24 0.82
CA GLN A 848 11.98 -31.11 1.03
C GLN A 848 13.09 -30.73 0.05
N ALA A 849 14.31 -30.54 0.56
CA ALA A 849 15.48 -30.35 -0.31
C ALA A 849 15.75 -31.65 -1.12
N PRO A 850 16.10 -31.54 -2.41
CA PRO A 850 16.24 -32.68 -3.34
C PRO A 850 17.48 -33.57 -3.12
#